data_AF-A0A1W1CZS1-F1
#
_entry.id   AF-A0A1W1CZS1-F1
#
_cell.length_a   1.000
_cell.length_b   1.000
_cell.length_c   1.000
_cell.angle_alpha   90.00
_cell.angle_beta   90.00
_cell.angle_gamma   90.00
#
_symmetry.space_group_name_H-M   'P 1'
#
loop_
_entity.id
_entity.type
_entity.pdbx_description
1 polymer ?
#
loop_
_entity_poly.entity_id
_entity_poly.type
_entity_poly.pdbx_seq_one_letter_code
_entity_poly.pdbx_strand_id
1 'polypeptide(L)'
;MNWQKEYVSVLEHMHRLKDASRVMKKITDKSKNANDWFLYGYFLEKINNKSLAMKAYKKAIELDKDKNAKQYGIGIFFEKKGLWSEAKEKYAQSIKKKPLNAKLRGRYALSYEKLYEWEKAEEEYLRAIGLDMNEIPWYYKLGFVRERQGAYEKAAEAYEYAAKNRKTHTPYWYYRLGCVLVKLKKYEESTNAFLMMKNLNKSELISNNLQEDIKKFSLKAIESNSDFVKNELIRENKFDSDLYFELGDILTYKKLYKEASELFLKQRIMQDAHGVIEAPFNKDKVLRNLVTYTEFYENLPIEDNIILYESYHGSAMSCSPYAIFKFLLDDKRFSDYLHIWVVNDENSIKLDYKKYSNVIFIKKNSDLYMRYLATAKYLINNTTFPDWYIRKKNQVYLNTWHGTPIKTLGRDVENDFMAHRNQTKNFLQTSHLIAPNPHTAKVLEESYDIKDIYTGALAITGYPRQDLMLNISDEEKNAIYETLKIDKSKKIVLYAPTWRGTVSGATFDTQQLENDIQYLSTLKDVEILFRGHYMVEKFLEKLNIDITVVPSTIDTNSLLSIVDILITDYSSICFDFMAMDKPIIYYIYDKEEYLKERGLYFEVETIGDYICYDINEVKESIENILKNTPILQLQKKAKSDFCAYDDGLATKRVVDLIFFNKTEEIEISKQEEKESILIYGGPLMANGITTSFINLCNLIDKSKYSITITFDPNAVLLEDVRVEQFNKFHKDIKVVPRFGRMLMTLEERELISRFNSGRGLYGSEMWDIFEYAHKREFKRVFGYGKFDHIVNFEGYTVFWSLLMGMKLEGVKSNAIYQHNDLYAEYKMKYPYLKQTFETYRFYDKIVSVSEKTKEHNRENLSKNFKVDSNKFIHCDNVQDIENILEKSKEEIAEESHKNIFKNGKVFINIGRLSPEKGHIKLINAFTKVHQKYPKVCLVNLGSGVLEKEIQLLIKKLKLENNVFYLGQVSNPYSYLNASDCFILPSDHEGQPMTLLEALILKKPIIATDIVGNRSVLENRPGLLVENSEEGVYKGMIDFIEGNYKEEKLFDEQEYNHNALNMFYGKVL
;
A
#
# COMPACT_ATOMS: atom_id res chain seq x y z
N MET A 1 -39.62 50.73 -33.90
CA MET A 1 -40.58 49.65 -33.56
C MET A 1 -40.68 49.40 -32.05
N ASN A 2 -39.62 49.60 -31.24
CA ASN A 2 -39.66 49.28 -29.79
C ASN A 2 -40.58 50.19 -28.95
N TRP A 3 -40.54 51.53 -29.12
CA TRP A 3 -41.39 52.44 -28.32
C TRP A 3 -42.90 52.19 -28.50
N GLN A 4 -43.33 51.74 -29.69
CA GLN A 4 -44.75 51.46 -29.96
C GLN A 4 -45.24 50.22 -29.18
N LYS A 5 -44.37 49.24 -28.93
CA LYS A 5 -44.70 48.05 -28.15
C LYS A 5 -44.78 48.37 -26.66
N GLU A 6 -43.86 49.20 -26.17
CA GLU A 6 -43.92 49.74 -24.81
C GLU A 6 -45.18 50.59 -24.62
N TYR A 7 -45.52 51.44 -25.60
CA TYR A 7 -46.75 52.23 -25.57
C TYR A 7 -48.01 51.36 -25.55
N VAL A 8 -48.04 50.25 -26.30
CA VAL A 8 -49.13 49.27 -26.23
C VAL A 8 -49.26 48.64 -24.84
N SER A 9 -48.14 48.31 -24.19
CA SER A 9 -48.15 47.81 -22.81
C SER A 9 -48.73 48.84 -21.85
N VAL A 10 -48.35 50.12 -21.97
CA VAL A 10 -48.92 51.21 -21.16
C VAL A 10 -50.43 51.35 -21.41
N LEU A 11 -50.88 51.32 -22.66
CA LEU A 11 -52.30 51.38 -23.01
C LEU A 11 -53.10 50.18 -22.48
N GLU A 12 -52.51 48.98 -22.45
CA GLU A 12 -53.09 47.79 -21.84
C GLU A 12 -53.29 47.98 -20.33
N HIS A 13 -52.27 48.47 -19.61
CA HIS A 13 -52.37 48.77 -18.17
C HIS A 13 -53.39 49.87 -17.87
N MET A 14 -53.56 50.84 -18.78
CA MET A 14 -54.58 51.90 -18.68
C MET A 14 -55.98 51.43 -19.11
N HIS A 15 -56.19 50.15 -19.44
CA HIS A 15 -57.44 49.60 -19.98
C HIS A 15 -57.95 50.29 -21.26
N ARG A 16 -57.09 50.99 -22.01
CA ARG A 16 -57.42 51.67 -23.29
C ARG A 16 -57.31 50.71 -24.47
N LEU A 17 -58.06 49.60 -24.41
CA LEU A 17 -57.90 48.45 -25.32
C LEU A 17 -58.21 48.78 -26.80
N LYS A 18 -59.12 49.74 -27.05
CA LYS A 18 -59.42 50.22 -28.41
C LYS A 18 -58.22 50.96 -29.01
N ASP A 19 -57.52 51.77 -28.23
CA ASP A 19 -56.32 52.47 -28.68
C ASP A 19 -55.14 51.50 -28.82
N ALA A 20 -54.98 50.56 -27.88
CA ALA A 20 -53.99 49.49 -27.98
C ALA A 20 -54.17 48.67 -29.28
N SER A 21 -55.41 48.32 -29.65
CA SER A 21 -55.71 47.61 -30.90
C SER A 21 -55.34 48.43 -32.15
N ARG A 22 -55.53 49.76 -32.14
CA ARG A 22 -55.18 50.65 -33.27
C ARG A 22 -53.67 50.73 -33.47
N VAL A 23 -52.92 50.85 -32.38
CA VAL A 23 -51.46 50.85 -32.42
C VAL A 23 -50.94 49.47 -32.85
N MET A 24 -51.52 48.39 -32.31
CA MET A 24 -51.16 47.03 -32.71
C MET A 24 -51.46 46.72 -34.17
N LYS A 25 -52.55 47.25 -34.76
CA LYS A 25 -52.81 47.12 -36.20
C LYS A 25 -51.65 47.66 -37.03
N LYS A 26 -51.20 48.88 -36.74
CA LYS A 26 -50.04 49.50 -37.41
C LYS A 26 -48.75 48.70 -37.23
N ILE A 27 -48.54 48.09 -36.05
CA ILE A 27 -47.40 47.20 -35.79
C ILE A 27 -47.51 45.93 -36.64
N THR A 28 -48.68 45.29 -36.67
CA THR A 28 -48.90 44.03 -37.41
C THR A 28 -48.79 44.18 -38.92
N ASP A 29 -49.16 45.33 -39.49
CA ASP A 29 -49.04 45.58 -40.94
C ASP A 29 -47.59 45.48 -41.46
N LYS A 30 -46.60 45.63 -40.57
CA LYS A 30 -45.17 45.51 -40.87
C LYS A 30 -44.47 44.38 -40.10
N SER A 31 -45.18 43.64 -39.24
CA SER A 31 -44.57 42.63 -38.36
C SER A 31 -44.75 41.20 -38.87
N LYS A 32 -43.65 40.43 -38.86
CA LYS A 32 -43.63 38.97 -39.08
C LYS A 32 -43.54 38.18 -37.76
N ASN A 33 -43.80 38.80 -36.61
CA ASN A 33 -43.69 38.17 -35.30
C ASN A 33 -45.06 37.65 -34.81
N ALA A 34 -45.13 36.36 -34.46
CA ALA A 34 -46.35 35.73 -33.97
C ALA A 34 -46.96 36.39 -32.72
N ASN A 35 -46.13 36.84 -31.77
CA ASN A 35 -46.60 37.50 -30.55
C ASN A 35 -47.30 38.83 -30.84
N ASP A 36 -46.83 39.57 -31.85
CA ASP A 36 -47.46 40.84 -32.22
C ASP A 36 -48.86 40.59 -32.80
N TRP A 37 -49.01 39.57 -33.65
CA TRP A 37 -50.31 39.18 -34.19
C TRP A 37 -51.24 38.58 -33.12
N PHE A 38 -50.71 37.87 -32.13
CA PHE A 38 -51.45 37.40 -30.97
C PHE A 38 -51.98 38.57 -30.13
N LEU A 39 -51.12 39.53 -29.77
CA LEU A 39 -51.52 40.71 -28.98
C LEU A 39 -52.58 41.55 -29.71
N TYR A 40 -52.45 41.69 -31.03
CA TYR A 40 -53.47 42.35 -31.83
C TYR A 40 -54.82 41.61 -31.77
N GLY A 41 -54.81 40.28 -31.95
CA GLY A 41 -56.02 39.45 -31.82
C GLY A 41 -56.63 39.51 -30.42
N TYR A 42 -55.79 39.53 -29.38
CA TYR A 42 -56.20 39.66 -27.98
C TYR A 42 -56.94 40.97 -27.70
N PHE A 43 -56.40 42.11 -28.13
CA PHE A 43 -57.09 43.39 -27.94
C PHE A 43 -58.39 43.46 -28.75
N LEU A 44 -58.41 42.93 -29.98
CA LEU A 44 -59.62 42.84 -30.80
C LEU A 44 -60.70 41.99 -30.12
N GLU A 45 -60.33 40.85 -29.53
CA GLU A 45 -61.27 39.98 -28.80
C GLU A 45 -61.83 40.69 -27.57
N LYS A 46 -61.00 41.40 -26.80
CA LYS A 46 -61.45 42.15 -25.61
C LYS A 46 -62.34 43.36 -25.92
N ILE A 47 -62.25 43.94 -27.13
CA ILE A 47 -63.21 44.96 -27.61
C ILE A 47 -64.39 44.37 -28.39
N ASN A 48 -64.62 43.06 -28.27
CA ASN A 48 -65.73 42.30 -28.84
C ASN A 48 -65.75 42.21 -30.39
N ASN A 49 -64.60 42.39 -31.04
CA ASN A 49 -64.45 42.22 -32.50
C ASN A 49 -63.96 40.81 -32.86
N LYS A 50 -64.84 39.83 -32.69
CA LYS A 50 -64.53 38.39 -32.81
C LYS A 50 -64.02 37.97 -34.19
N SER A 51 -64.56 38.57 -35.26
CA SER A 51 -64.18 38.23 -36.65
C SER A 51 -62.73 38.60 -36.96
N LEU A 52 -62.31 39.82 -36.61
CA LEU A 52 -60.93 40.26 -36.82
C LEU A 52 -59.96 39.57 -35.85
N ALA A 53 -60.37 39.32 -34.61
CA ALA A 53 -59.56 38.58 -33.65
C ALA A 53 -59.19 37.18 -34.16
N MET A 54 -60.15 36.46 -34.74
CA MET A 54 -59.91 35.13 -35.32
C MET A 54 -58.91 35.17 -36.48
N LYS A 55 -58.99 36.18 -37.35
CA LYS A 55 -58.01 36.37 -38.45
C LYS A 55 -56.62 36.65 -37.90
N ALA A 56 -56.50 37.50 -36.89
CA ALA A 56 -55.23 37.82 -36.24
C ALA A 56 -54.62 36.60 -35.55
N TYR A 57 -55.42 35.79 -34.84
CA TYR A 57 -54.95 34.53 -34.24
C TYR A 57 -54.52 33.49 -35.25
N LYS A 58 -55.23 33.34 -36.37
CA LYS A 58 -54.79 32.46 -37.47
C LYS A 58 -53.41 32.90 -37.99
N LYS A 59 -53.21 34.20 -38.16
CA LYS A 59 -51.91 34.76 -38.57
C LYS A 59 -50.82 34.53 -37.52
N ALA A 60 -51.14 34.65 -36.23
CA ALA A 60 -50.21 34.35 -35.14
C ALA A 60 -49.76 32.88 -35.16
N ILE A 61 -50.68 31.94 -35.40
CA ILE A 61 -50.35 30.51 -35.54
C ILE A 61 -49.47 30.25 -36.77
N GLU A 62 -49.77 30.88 -37.91
CA GLU A 62 -48.96 30.75 -39.14
C GLU A 62 -47.51 31.23 -38.96
N LEU A 63 -47.31 32.26 -38.14
CA LEU A 63 -46.01 32.90 -37.91
C LEU A 63 -45.23 32.31 -36.73
N ASP A 64 -45.79 31.36 -35.98
CA ASP A 64 -45.14 30.76 -34.81
C ASP A 64 -43.98 29.86 -35.22
N LYS A 65 -42.75 30.36 -35.02
CA LYS A 65 -41.51 29.68 -35.39
C LYS A 65 -41.27 28.39 -34.60
N ASP A 66 -41.73 28.34 -33.34
CA ASP A 66 -41.54 27.17 -32.48
C ASP A 66 -42.52 26.04 -32.82
N LYS A 67 -43.47 26.29 -33.75
CA LYS A 67 -44.57 25.38 -34.14
C LYS A 67 -45.47 24.94 -32.97
N ASN A 68 -45.31 25.51 -31.79
CA ASN A 68 -46.07 25.21 -30.59
C ASN A 68 -47.56 25.51 -30.78
N ALA A 69 -47.89 26.66 -31.36
CA ALA A 69 -49.26 27.06 -31.66
C ALA A 69 -49.89 26.22 -32.78
N LYS A 70 -49.07 25.69 -33.70
CA LYS A 70 -49.53 24.70 -34.69
C LYS A 70 -49.87 23.37 -34.01
N GLN A 71 -49.12 22.97 -32.98
CA GLN A 71 -49.34 21.75 -32.23
C GLN A 71 -50.51 21.85 -31.25
N TYR A 72 -50.56 22.92 -30.45
CA TYR A 72 -51.45 23.09 -29.29
C TYR A 72 -52.59 24.11 -29.49
N GLY A 73 -52.60 24.84 -30.61
CA GLY A 73 -53.55 25.93 -30.88
C GLY A 73 -53.12 27.25 -30.25
N ILE A 74 -53.99 28.27 -30.37
CA ILE A 74 -53.69 29.65 -29.91
C ILE A 74 -53.53 29.76 -28.38
N GLY A 75 -54.04 28.77 -27.63
CA GLY A 75 -53.97 28.73 -26.15
C GLY A 75 -52.56 28.87 -25.58
N ILE A 76 -51.52 28.45 -26.32
CA ILE A 76 -50.13 28.56 -25.88
C ILE A 76 -49.67 30.01 -25.66
N PHE A 77 -50.19 30.95 -26.44
CA PHE A 77 -49.84 32.36 -26.27
C PHE A 77 -50.54 32.95 -25.03
N PHE A 78 -51.75 32.50 -24.73
CA PHE A 78 -52.44 32.85 -23.48
C PHE A 78 -51.74 32.26 -22.26
N GLU A 79 -51.29 31.01 -22.33
CA GLU A 79 -50.45 30.37 -21.31
C GLU A 79 -49.17 31.17 -21.06
N LYS A 80 -48.42 31.52 -22.12
CA LYS A 80 -47.18 32.33 -21.99
C LYS A 80 -47.43 33.71 -21.38
N LYS A 81 -48.63 34.27 -21.52
CA LYS A 81 -49.05 35.55 -20.91
C LYS A 81 -49.63 35.40 -19.50
N GLY A 82 -49.80 34.17 -19.00
CA GLY A 82 -50.39 33.90 -17.68
C GLY A 82 -51.92 34.06 -17.63
N LEU A 83 -52.59 34.14 -18.78
CA LEU A 83 -54.04 34.27 -18.90
C LEU A 83 -54.70 32.89 -18.91
N TRP A 84 -54.76 32.25 -17.75
CA TRP A 84 -55.11 30.83 -17.62
C TRP A 84 -56.58 30.51 -17.95
N SER A 85 -57.51 31.41 -17.64
CA SER A 85 -58.93 31.24 -17.98
C SER A 85 -59.15 31.21 -19.49
N GLU A 86 -58.55 32.15 -20.21
CA GLU A 86 -58.61 32.18 -21.67
C GLU A 86 -57.82 31.02 -22.29
N ALA A 87 -56.64 30.69 -21.75
CA ALA A 87 -55.86 29.54 -22.21
C ALA A 87 -56.69 28.24 -22.12
N LYS A 88 -57.39 28.03 -21.00
CA LYS A 88 -58.31 26.90 -20.80
C LYS A 88 -59.37 26.84 -21.90
N GLU A 89 -60.07 27.94 -22.18
CA GLU A 89 -61.11 27.97 -23.23
C GLU A 89 -60.53 27.66 -24.63
N LYS A 90 -59.37 28.23 -24.96
CA LYS A 90 -58.73 28.00 -26.27
C LYS A 90 -58.16 26.59 -26.39
N TYR A 91 -57.66 26.00 -25.31
CA TYR A 91 -57.25 24.59 -25.29
C TYR A 91 -58.45 23.65 -25.43
N ALA A 92 -59.58 23.92 -24.75
CA ALA A 92 -60.81 23.15 -24.92
C ALA A 92 -61.28 23.12 -26.38
N GLN A 93 -61.23 24.26 -27.08
CA GLN A 93 -61.55 24.35 -28.52
C GLN A 93 -60.54 23.57 -29.39
N SER A 94 -59.27 23.59 -29.03
CA SER A 94 -58.20 22.90 -29.76
C SER A 94 -58.28 21.38 -29.58
N ILE A 95 -58.66 20.92 -28.39
CA ILE A 95 -58.90 19.51 -28.06
C ILE A 95 -60.04 18.93 -28.88
N LYS A 96 -61.14 19.67 -29.09
CA LYS A 96 -62.24 19.21 -29.97
C LYS A 96 -61.76 18.85 -31.39
N LYS A 97 -60.71 19.51 -31.87
CA LYS A 97 -60.11 19.25 -33.19
C LYS A 97 -58.99 18.20 -33.17
N LYS A 98 -58.36 18.00 -32.00
CA LYS A 98 -57.21 17.10 -31.81
C LYS A 98 -57.36 16.29 -30.52
N PRO A 99 -58.37 15.40 -30.42
CA PRO A 99 -58.72 14.75 -29.16
C PRO A 99 -57.64 13.80 -28.63
N LEU A 100 -56.81 13.22 -29.51
CA LEU A 100 -55.75 12.26 -29.18
C LEU A 100 -54.38 12.89 -28.91
N ASN A 101 -54.28 14.22 -28.85
CA ASN A 101 -53.00 14.88 -28.59
C ASN A 101 -52.71 14.96 -27.08
N ALA A 102 -51.93 14.00 -26.57
CA ALA A 102 -51.56 13.89 -25.16
C ALA A 102 -50.95 15.19 -24.59
N LYS A 103 -50.01 15.81 -25.32
CA LYS A 103 -49.33 17.04 -24.88
C LYS A 103 -50.25 18.26 -24.81
N LEU A 104 -51.21 18.36 -25.74
CA LEU A 104 -52.27 19.37 -25.67
C LEU A 104 -53.18 19.11 -24.46
N ARG A 105 -53.53 17.85 -24.19
CA ARG A 105 -54.32 17.46 -23.02
C ARG A 105 -53.62 17.80 -21.71
N GLY A 106 -52.32 17.53 -21.60
CA GLY A 106 -51.50 17.88 -20.44
C GLY A 106 -51.41 19.40 -20.19
N ARG A 107 -51.36 20.22 -21.26
CA ARG A 107 -51.42 21.70 -21.15
C ARG A 107 -52.81 22.18 -20.72
N TYR A 108 -53.86 21.52 -21.16
CA TYR A 108 -55.22 21.79 -20.71
C TYR A 108 -55.40 21.45 -19.22
N ALA A 109 -54.88 20.32 -18.76
CA ALA A 109 -54.81 19.97 -17.34
C ALA A 109 -54.04 21.03 -16.53
N LEU A 110 -52.90 21.51 -17.04
CA LEU A 110 -52.14 22.59 -16.42
C LEU A 110 -52.95 23.88 -16.27
N SER A 111 -53.83 24.21 -17.24
CA SER A 111 -54.69 25.38 -17.11
C SER A 111 -55.70 25.25 -15.98
N TYR A 112 -56.24 24.05 -15.72
CA TYR A 112 -57.06 23.79 -14.54
C TYR A 112 -56.24 23.85 -13.24
N GLU A 113 -55.00 23.31 -13.22
CA GLU A 113 -54.07 23.43 -12.08
C GLU A 113 -53.85 24.91 -11.70
N LYS A 114 -53.61 25.78 -12.69
CA LYS A 114 -53.34 27.20 -12.46
C LYS A 114 -54.57 28.03 -12.07
N LEU A 115 -55.76 27.48 -12.29
CA LEU A 115 -57.03 28.05 -11.84
C LEU A 115 -57.50 27.44 -10.51
N TYR A 116 -56.69 26.59 -9.87
CA TYR A 116 -57.02 25.90 -8.63
C TYR A 116 -58.26 24.99 -8.75
N GLU A 117 -58.62 24.56 -9.97
CA GLU A 117 -59.71 23.61 -10.26
C GLU A 117 -59.15 22.17 -10.22
N TRP A 118 -58.87 21.67 -9.01
CA TRP A 118 -58.06 20.45 -8.81
C TRP A 118 -58.68 19.17 -9.38
N GLU A 119 -59.98 18.94 -9.17
CA GLU A 119 -60.67 17.72 -9.61
C GLU A 119 -60.60 17.58 -11.14
N LYS A 120 -60.81 18.69 -11.85
CA LYS A 120 -60.70 18.71 -13.32
C LYS A 120 -59.25 18.62 -13.77
N ALA A 121 -58.31 19.21 -13.05
CA ALA A 121 -56.89 19.08 -13.36
C ALA A 121 -56.45 17.61 -13.28
N GLU A 122 -56.89 16.87 -12.24
CA GLU A 122 -56.62 15.44 -12.09
C GLU A 122 -57.22 14.62 -13.24
N GLU A 123 -58.51 14.80 -13.54
CA GLU A 123 -59.20 14.11 -14.63
C GLU A 123 -58.47 14.28 -15.96
N GLU A 124 -58.02 15.51 -16.24
CA GLU A 124 -57.33 15.87 -17.47
C GLU A 124 -55.87 15.37 -17.51
N TYR A 125 -55.17 15.34 -16.39
CA TYR A 125 -53.83 14.73 -16.29
C TYR A 125 -53.89 13.21 -16.48
N LEU A 126 -54.87 12.54 -15.90
CA LEU A 126 -55.09 11.10 -16.10
C LEU A 126 -55.39 10.79 -17.58
N ARG A 127 -56.23 11.60 -18.24
CA ARG A 127 -56.46 11.50 -19.69
C ARG A 127 -55.20 11.74 -20.51
N ALA A 128 -54.34 12.68 -20.11
CA ALA A 128 -53.08 12.93 -20.80
C ALA A 128 -52.12 11.74 -20.67
N ILE A 129 -51.97 11.20 -19.45
CA ILE A 129 -51.14 10.01 -19.15
C ILE A 129 -51.66 8.78 -19.90
N GLY A 130 -52.98 8.58 -19.98
CA GLY A 130 -53.57 7.48 -20.74
C GLY A 130 -53.32 7.56 -22.25
N LEU A 131 -53.02 8.75 -22.79
CA LEU A 131 -52.65 8.94 -24.19
C LEU A 131 -51.14 8.83 -24.44
N ASP A 132 -50.30 9.12 -23.44
CA ASP A 132 -48.84 8.96 -23.50
C ASP A 132 -48.26 8.68 -22.11
N MET A 133 -48.00 7.40 -21.85
CA MET A 133 -47.51 6.91 -20.55
C MET A 133 -46.03 7.25 -20.28
N ASN A 134 -45.28 7.67 -21.31
CA ASN A 134 -43.83 7.91 -21.21
C ASN A 134 -43.48 9.35 -20.78
N GLU A 135 -44.45 10.26 -20.72
CA GLU A 135 -44.23 11.64 -20.29
C GLU A 135 -44.24 11.77 -18.75
N ILE A 136 -43.14 11.36 -18.14
CA ILE A 136 -42.93 11.29 -16.68
C ILE A 136 -43.31 12.57 -15.91
N PRO A 137 -43.05 13.81 -16.40
CA PRO A 137 -43.43 15.04 -15.69
C PRO A 137 -44.91 15.15 -15.33
N TRP A 138 -45.82 14.49 -16.06
CA TRP A 138 -47.25 14.51 -15.73
C TRP A 138 -47.60 13.71 -14.48
N TYR A 139 -46.85 12.66 -14.15
CA TYR A 139 -47.03 11.93 -12.90
C TYR A 139 -46.68 12.80 -11.68
N TYR A 140 -45.63 13.62 -11.79
CA TYR A 140 -45.32 14.62 -10.76
C TYR A 140 -46.44 15.65 -10.62
N LYS A 141 -46.99 16.14 -11.75
CA LYS A 141 -48.11 17.09 -11.74
C LYS A 141 -49.38 16.49 -11.16
N LEU A 142 -49.67 15.24 -11.47
CA LEU A 142 -50.76 14.46 -10.89
C LEU A 142 -50.57 14.33 -9.37
N GLY A 143 -49.36 14.00 -8.90
CA GLY A 143 -49.03 13.98 -7.47
C GLY A 143 -49.27 15.33 -6.79
N PHE A 144 -48.89 16.42 -7.45
CA PHE A 144 -49.13 17.78 -6.94
C PHE A 144 -50.60 18.12 -6.80
N VAL A 145 -51.41 17.81 -7.82
CA VAL A 145 -52.86 18.06 -7.77
C VAL A 145 -53.51 17.23 -6.65
N ARG A 146 -53.15 15.95 -6.53
CA ARG A 146 -53.66 15.05 -5.48
C ARG A 146 -53.26 15.48 -4.08
N GLU A 147 -52.04 15.99 -3.92
CA GLU A 147 -51.61 16.59 -2.64
C GLU A 147 -52.48 17.80 -2.27
N ARG A 148 -52.81 18.67 -3.23
CA ARG A 148 -53.69 19.83 -3.00
C ARG A 148 -55.12 19.45 -2.63
N GLN A 149 -55.58 18.30 -3.08
CA GLN A 149 -56.88 17.72 -2.70
C GLN A 149 -56.85 16.99 -1.34
N GLY A 150 -55.67 16.79 -0.73
CA GLY A 150 -55.51 16.01 0.48
C GLY A 150 -55.52 14.48 0.26
N ALA A 151 -55.49 14.02 -0.99
CA ALA A 151 -55.41 12.59 -1.34
C ALA A 151 -53.97 12.08 -1.25
N TYR A 152 -53.44 12.05 -0.02
CA TYR A 152 -52.01 11.85 0.25
C TYR A 152 -51.48 10.49 -0.21
N GLU A 153 -52.19 9.36 -0.05
CA GLU A 153 -51.71 8.06 -0.55
C GLU A 153 -51.52 8.09 -2.07
N LYS A 154 -52.54 8.57 -2.80
CA LYS A 154 -52.51 8.67 -4.27
C LYS A 154 -51.47 9.68 -4.77
N ALA A 155 -51.14 10.68 -3.96
CA ALA A 155 -50.09 11.64 -4.26
C ALA A 155 -48.70 11.01 -4.09
N ALA A 156 -48.49 10.22 -3.03
CA ALA A 156 -47.24 9.49 -2.80
C ALA A 156 -46.95 8.50 -3.95
N GLU A 157 -47.93 7.71 -4.38
CA GLU A 157 -47.79 6.78 -5.52
C GLU A 157 -47.34 7.51 -6.80
N ALA A 158 -47.96 8.66 -7.10
CA ALA A 158 -47.65 9.43 -8.30
C ALA A 158 -46.26 10.09 -8.23
N TYR A 159 -45.87 10.59 -7.06
CA TYR A 159 -44.53 11.14 -6.84
C TYR A 159 -43.43 10.09 -6.88
N GLU A 160 -43.65 8.93 -6.27
CA GLU A 160 -42.72 7.81 -6.29
C GLU A 160 -42.50 7.30 -7.72
N TYR A 161 -43.59 7.12 -8.48
CA TYR A 161 -43.50 6.73 -9.88
C TYR A 161 -42.71 7.76 -10.71
N ALA A 162 -42.98 9.05 -10.51
CA ALA A 162 -42.28 10.13 -11.20
C ALA A 162 -40.78 10.18 -10.86
N ALA A 163 -40.44 9.98 -9.58
CA ALA A 163 -39.08 10.04 -9.08
C ALA A 163 -38.21 8.85 -9.54
N LYS A 164 -38.80 7.64 -9.62
CA LYS A 164 -38.10 6.42 -10.05
C LYS A 164 -37.85 6.34 -11.57
N ASN A 165 -38.78 6.85 -12.39
CA ASN A 165 -38.79 6.59 -13.84
C ASN A 165 -38.22 7.72 -14.71
N ARG A 166 -37.70 8.81 -14.12
CA ARG A 166 -37.17 9.94 -14.90
C ARG A 166 -35.69 9.76 -15.23
N LYS A 167 -35.32 9.97 -16.50
CA LYS A 167 -33.92 9.94 -16.96
C LYS A 167 -33.03 11.05 -16.37
N THR A 168 -33.61 12.21 -16.07
CA THR A 168 -32.94 13.36 -15.42
C THR A 168 -33.47 13.57 -14.00
N HIS A 169 -32.62 13.29 -13.01
CA HIS A 169 -32.98 13.32 -11.60
C HIS A 169 -33.41 14.73 -11.15
N THR A 170 -34.43 14.83 -10.30
CA THR A 170 -34.93 16.11 -9.76
C THR A 170 -35.13 15.98 -8.25
N PRO A 171 -34.16 16.41 -7.42
CA PRO A 171 -34.19 16.25 -5.96
C PRO A 171 -35.48 16.76 -5.30
N TYR A 172 -36.06 17.83 -5.85
CA TYR A 172 -37.32 18.41 -5.37
C TYR A 172 -38.52 17.43 -5.39
N TRP A 173 -38.52 16.41 -6.26
CA TRP A 173 -39.62 15.45 -6.35
C TRP A 173 -39.59 14.46 -5.18
N TYR A 174 -38.39 14.03 -4.78
CA TYR A 174 -38.17 13.23 -3.59
C TYR A 174 -38.52 14.00 -2.30
N TYR A 175 -38.25 15.31 -2.26
CA TYR A 175 -38.70 16.17 -1.17
C TYR A 175 -40.22 16.16 -1.01
N ARG A 176 -40.97 16.32 -2.12
CA ARG A 176 -42.45 16.32 -2.08
C ARG A 176 -43.03 14.96 -1.71
N LEU A 177 -42.42 13.87 -2.19
CA LEU A 177 -42.74 12.52 -1.75
C LEU A 177 -42.58 12.39 -0.23
N GLY A 178 -41.42 12.82 0.31
CA GLY A 178 -41.18 12.85 1.76
C GLY A 178 -42.26 13.62 2.52
N CYS A 179 -42.55 14.86 2.12
CA CYS A 179 -43.58 15.68 2.78
C CYS A 179 -44.96 15.02 2.85
N VAL A 180 -45.37 14.32 1.77
CA VAL A 180 -46.66 13.62 1.73
C VAL A 180 -46.64 12.37 2.60
N LEU A 181 -45.54 11.61 2.59
CA LEU A 181 -45.38 10.42 3.44
C LEU A 181 -45.39 10.78 4.94
N VAL A 182 -44.87 11.95 5.32
CA VAL A 182 -45.03 12.50 6.69
C VAL A 182 -46.52 12.67 7.04
N LYS A 183 -47.33 13.22 6.13
CA LYS A 183 -48.77 13.42 6.37
C LYS A 183 -49.51 12.09 6.54
N LEU A 184 -49.02 11.05 5.89
CA LEU A 184 -49.50 9.66 6.02
C LEU A 184 -48.94 8.93 7.25
N LYS A 185 -48.07 9.57 8.04
CA LYS A 185 -47.33 8.95 9.16
C LYS A 185 -46.44 7.77 8.76
N LYS A 186 -46.05 7.70 7.49
CA LYS A 186 -45.11 6.71 6.95
C LYS A 186 -43.68 7.22 7.06
N TYR A 187 -43.18 7.28 8.29
CA TYR A 187 -41.95 8.01 8.61
C TYR A 187 -40.70 7.38 7.99
N GLU A 188 -40.61 6.05 7.91
CA GLU A 188 -39.48 5.35 7.27
C GLU A 188 -39.38 5.67 5.78
N GLU A 189 -40.49 5.50 5.05
CA GLU A 189 -40.58 5.80 3.61
C GLU A 189 -40.30 7.29 3.35
N SER A 190 -40.78 8.17 4.23
CA SER A 190 -40.53 9.61 4.16
C SER A 190 -39.05 9.95 4.29
N THR A 191 -38.36 9.34 5.25
CA THR A 191 -36.94 9.58 5.50
C THR A 191 -36.11 9.07 4.33
N ASN A 192 -36.41 7.87 3.80
CA ASN A 192 -35.77 7.36 2.58
C ASN A 192 -35.94 8.34 1.40
N ALA A 193 -37.12 8.95 1.24
CA ALA A 193 -37.33 9.96 0.21
C ALA A 193 -36.47 11.22 0.44
N PHE A 194 -36.37 11.73 1.68
CA PHE A 194 -35.49 12.87 1.99
C PHE A 194 -33.99 12.55 1.82
N LEU A 195 -33.55 11.34 2.12
CA LEU A 195 -32.16 10.90 1.93
C LEU A 195 -31.81 10.76 0.45
N MET A 196 -32.72 10.20 -0.36
CA MET A 196 -32.56 10.17 -1.83
C MET A 196 -32.44 11.58 -2.41
N MET A 197 -33.11 12.58 -1.81
CA MET A 197 -32.94 13.99 -2.18
C MET A 197 -31.53 14.54 -1.89
N LYS A 198 -30.93 14.22 -0.72
CA LYS A 198 -29.57 14.66 -0.31
C LYS A 198 -28.48 14.01 -1.17
N ASN A 199 -28.57 12.69 -1.40
CA ASN A 199 -27.58 11.92 -2.18
C ASN A 199 -27.47 12.36 -3.65
N LEU A 200 -28.54 12.94 -4.22
CA LEU A 200 -28.59 13.37 -5.62
C LEU A 200 -28.09 14.80 -5.85
N ASN A 201 -27.68 15.54 -4.81
CA ASN A 201 -27.39 16.98 -4.90
C ASN A 201 -25.96 17.31 -4.43
N LYS A 202 -24.97 17.30 -5.34
CA LYS A 202 -23.58 17.72 -5.06
C LYS A 202 -23.32 19.22 -5.22
N SER A 203 -24.26 20.00 -5.76
CA SER A 203 -24.06 21.44 -5.97
C SER A 203 -25.39 22.18 -6.18
N GLU A 204 -26.03 22.67 -5.11
CA GLU A 204 -26.78 23.94 -5.06
C GLU A 204 -27.55 24.08 -3.73
N LEU A 205 -27.68 25.33 -3.28
CA LEU A 205 -28.33 25.80 -2.04
C LEU A 205 -29.60 24.99 -1.68
N ILE A 206 -29.48 24.16 -0.64
CA ILE A 206 -30.63 23.76 0.17
C ILE A 206 -30.93 24.96 1.07
N SER A 207 -32.15 25.50 1.04
CA SER A 207 -32.53 26.59 1.95
C SER A 207 -32.55 26.09 3.39
N ASN A 208 -32.16 26.93 4.37
CA ASN A 208 -32.12 26.56 5.79
C ASN A 208 -33.45 25.93 6.29
N ASN A 209 -34.58 26.39 5.75
CA ASN A 209 -35.91 25.85 6.10
C ASN A 209 -36.09 24.37 5.69
N LEU A 210 -35.46 23.93 4.61
CA LEU A 210 -35.54 22.53 4.16
C LEU A 210 -34.72 21.61 5.08
N GLN A 211 -33.57 22.09 5.58
CA GLN A 211 -32.76 21.37 6.55
C GLN A 211 -33.48 21.21 7.90
N GLU A 212 -34.18 22.24 8.37
CA GLU A 212 -34.99 22.15 9.58
C GLU A 212 -36.14 21.14 9.44
N ASP A 213 -36.82 21.11 8.28
CA ASP A 213 -37.88 20.14 8.01
C ASP A 213 -37.32 18.71 7.98
N ILE A 214 -36.18 18.46 7.32
CA ILE A 214 -35.53 17.15 7.31
C ILE A 214 -35.12 16.74 8.74
N LYS A 215 -34.53 17.64 9.53
CA LYS A 215 -34.16 17.38 10.94
C LYS A 215 -35.39 17.02 11.79
N LYS A 216 -36.47 17.79 11.66
CA LYS A 216 -37.74 17.58 12.38
C LYS A 216 -38.41 16.25 12.03
N PHE A 217 -38.37 15.82 10.78
CA PHE A 217 -39.03 14.58 10.35
C PHE A 217 -38.16 13.33 10.57
N SER A 218 -36.83 13.47 10.49
CA SER A 218 -35.87 12.43 10.91
C SER A 218 -36.01 12.12 12.40
N LEU A 219 -36.24 13.14 13.24
CA LEU A 219 -36.55 12.98 14.66
C LEU A 219 -37.78 12.09 14.92
N LYS A 220 -38.86 12.25 14.14
CA LYS A 220 -40.07 11.40 14.25
C LYS A 220 -39.86 9.96 13.79
N ALA A 221 -39.02 9.73 12.78
CA ALA A 221 -38.68 8.37 12.35
C ALA A 221 -37.87 7.63 13.42
N ILE A 222 -36.93 8.32 14.08
CA ILE A 222 -36.10 7.78 15.17
C ILE A 222 -36.94 7.53 16.44
N GLU A 223 -38.00 8.29 16.70
CA GLU A 223 -38.98 7.98 17.78
C GLU A 223 -39.70 6.64 17.58
N SER A 224 -39.89 6.21 16.33
CA SER A 224 -40.62 4.97 16.00
C SER A 224 -39.75 3.71 15.93
N ASN A 225 -38.42 3.80 15.80
CA ASN A 225 -37.54 2.63 15.65
C ASN A 225 -36.09 2.91 16.12
N SER A 226 -35.57 2.10 17.04
CA SER A 226 -34.20 2.21 17.58
C SER A 226 -33.10 1.74 16.61
N ASP A 227 -33.43 0.90 15.63
CA ASP A 227 -32.44 0.30 14.71
C ASP A 227 -32.12 1.19 13.50
N PHE A 228 -32.84 2.31 13.35
CA PHE A 228 -32.64 3.27 12.26
C PHE A 228 -31.21 3.83 12.23
N VAL A 229 -30.68 4.23 13.39
CA VAL A 229 -29.34 4.82 13.54
C VAL A 229 -28.27 3.83 13.07
N LYS A 230 -28.41 2.55 13.42
CA LYS A 230 -27.49 1.48 13.02
C LYS A 230 -27.57 1.23 11.51
N ASN A 231 -28.77 1.17 10.94
CA ASN A 231 -28.98 0.92 9.51
C ASN A 231 -28.49 2.06 8.61
N GLU A 232 -28.60 3.33 9.02
CA GLU A 232 -28.08 4.44 8.22
C GLU A 232 -26.57 4.61 8.31
N LEU A 233 -25.97 4.41 9.49
CA LEU A 233 -24.50 4.40 9.64
C LEU A 233 -23.83 3.30 8.80
N ILE A 234 -24.51 2.17 8.59
CA ILE A 234 -24.02 1.07 7.75
C ILE A 234 -24.18 1.38 6.25
N ARG A 235 -25.15 2.20 5.85
CA ARG A 235 -25.45 2.48 4.42
C ARG A 235 -24.56 3.56 3.80
N GLU A 236 -23.91 4.40 4.61
CA GLU A 236 -22.98 5.38 4.06
C GLU A 236 -21.63 4.75 3.71
N ASN A 237 -21.37 4.60 2.41
CA ASN A 237 -20.06 4.20 1.88
C ASN A 237 -18.95 5.26 2.12
N LYS A 238 -19.23 6.32 2.88
CA LYS A 238 -18.31 7.40 3.26
C LYS A 238 -18.53 7.78 4.71
N PHE A 239 -17.44 8.15 5.39
CA PHE A 239 -17.53 8.72 6.73
C PHE A 239 -18.07 10.15 6.63
N ASP A 240 -19.28 10.41 7.13
CA ASP A 240 -19.86 11.76 7.25
C ASP A 240 -19.83 12.20 8.72
N SER A 241 -18.83 13.00 9.10
CA SER A 241 -18.71 13.54 10.46
C SER A 241 -19.96 14.30 10.91
N ASP A 242 -20.63 14.99 9.99
CA ASP A 242 -21.80 15.80 10.29
C ASP A 242 -22.99 14.89 10.61
N LEU A 243 -23.12 13.75 9.91
CA LEU A 243 -24.13 12.74 10.25
C LEU A 243 -23.91 12.15 11.65
N TYR A 244 -22.68 11.78 12.02
CA TYR A 244 -22.38 11.26 13.36
C TYR A 244 -22.67 12.30 14.44
N PHE A 245 -22.36 13.58 14.19
CA PHE A 245 -22.69 14.67 15.10
C PHE A 245 -24.20 14.88 15.22
N GLU A 246 -24.93 14.92 14.10
CA GLU A 246 -26.38 15.07 14.08
C GLU A 246 -27.07 13.92 14.82
N LEU A 247 -26.63 12.68 14.61
CA LEU A 247 -27.14 11.51 15.32
C LEU A 247 -26.79 11.57 16.81
N GLY A 248 -25.58 12.01 17.18
CA GLY A 248 -25.19 12.24 18.58
C GLY A 248 -26.04 13.32 19.26
N ASP A 249 -26.31 14.43 18.56
CA ASP A 249 -27.20 15.51 19.00
C ASP A 249 -28.62 14.95 19.24
N ILE A 250 -29.15 14.17 18.29
CA ILE A 250 -30.45 13.51 18.39
C ILE A 250 -30.52 12.57 19.61
N LEU A 251 -29.50 11.74 19.85
CA LEU A 251 -29.45 10.85 21.01
C LEU A 251 -29.33 11.62 22.34
N THR A 252 -28.63 12.77 22.33
CA THR A 252 -28.55 13.68 23.48
C THR A 252 -29.92 14.23 23.84
N TYR A 253 -30.73 14.64 22.85
CA TYR A 253 -32.11 15.08 23.05
C TYR A 253 -32.99 13.96 23.65
N LYS A 254 -32.72 12.69 23.31
CA LYS A 254 -33.38 11.51 23.90
C LYS A 254 -32.87 11.13 25.30
N LYS A 255 -31.89 11.86 25.84
CA LYS A 255 -31.19 11.54 27.10
C LYS A 255 -30.47 10.18 27.06
N LEU A 256 -30.17 9.68 25.87
CA LEU A 256 -29.33 8.49 25.62
C LEU A 256 -27.87 8.94 25.57
N TYR A 257 -27.38 9.44 26.70
CA TYR A 257 -26.10 10.16 26.76
C TYR A 257 -24.90 9.27 26.45
N LYS A 258 -24.98 7.97 26.76
CA LYS A 258 -23.89 7.04 26.50
C LYS A 258 -23.71 6.82 24.99
N GLU A 259 -24.79 6.47 24.31
CA GLU A 259 -24.82 6.26 22.87
C GLU A 259 -24.53 7.56 22.09
N ALA A 260 -25.05 8.70 22.58
CA ALA A 260 -24.70 10.01 22.06
C ALA A 260 -23.20 10.29 22.17
N SER A 261 -22.60 10.03 23.34
CA SER A 261 -21.17 10.22 23.57
C SER A 261 -20.34 9.32 22.66
N GLU A 262 -20.75 8.06 22.47
CA GLU A 262 -20.12 7.14 21.53
C GLU A 262 -20.17 7.68 20.09
N LEU A 263 -21.30 8.24 19.63
CA LEU A 263 -21.39 8.84 18.30
C LEU A 263 -20.56 10.11 18.13
N PHE A 264 -20.52 10.99 19.15
CA PHE A 264 -19.66 12.17 19.13
C PHE A 264 -18.18 11.78 19.08
N LEU A 265 -17.76 10.78 19.86
CA LEU A 265 -16.39 10.26 19.78
C LEU A 265 -16.09 9.68 18.39
N LYS A 266 -17.09 9.09 17.74
CA LYS A 266 -16.98 8.57 16.36
C LYS A 266 -16.89 9.68 15.30
N GLN A 267 -17.22 10.94 15.59
CA GLN A 267 -17.01 12.10 14.69
C GLN A 267 -15.52 12.41 14.46
N ARG A 268 -14.66 12.09 15.43
CA ARG A 268 -13.28 12.56 15.52
C ARG A 268 -12.42 12.05 14.35
N ILE A 269 -11.99 12.95 13.45
CA ILE A 269 -11.02 12.64 12.37
C ILE A 269 -9.59 13.05 12.76
N MET A 270 -9.43 14.17 13.49
CA MET A 270 -8.15 14.68 13.98
C MET A 270 -8.32 15.30 15.37
N GLN A 271 -7.28 15.21 16.22
CA GLN A 271 -7.16 16.10 17.38
C GLN A 271 -6.62 17.44 16.90
N ASP A 272 -7.32 18.53 17.17
CA ASP A 272 -6.74 19.87 17.10
C ASP A 272 -5.76 20.00 18.27
N ALA A 273 -4.50 19.61 18.05
CA ALA A 273 -3.47 19.79 19.05
C ALA A 273 -3.27 21.29 19.28
N HIS A 274 -3.51 21.75 20.50
CA HIS A 274 -3.39 23.16 20.87
C HIS A 274 -2.01 23.71 20.47
N GLY A 275 -1.98 24.69 19.56
CA GLY A 275 -0.76 25.37 19.15
C GLY A 275 -0.02 24.77 17.93
N VAL A 276 -0.59 23.79 17.22
CA VAL A 276 0.00 23.24 15.97
C VAL A 276 -0.70 23.82 14.73
N ILE A 277 0.08 24.30 13.75
CA ILE A 277 -0.43 24.94 12.53
C ILE A 277 -0.87 23.87 11.51
N GLU A 278 -2.17 23.70 11.28
CA GLU A 278 -2.72 22.69 10.35
C GLU A 278 -2.50 22.96 8.85
N ALA A 279 -2.20 24.21 8.46
CA ALA A 279 -2.17 24.65 7.06
C ALA A 279 -1.20 23.88 6.12
N PRO A 280 0.00 23.42 6.54
CA PRO A 280 0.89 22.61 5.70
C PRO A 280 0.35 21.19 5.43
N PHE A 281 -0.41 20.64 6.37
CA PHE A 281 -0.89 19.26 6.36
C PHE A 281 -2.03 19.03 5.37
N ASN A 282 -2.79 20.08 5.08
CA ASN A 282 -3.85 20.02 4.10
C ASN A 282 -3.39 19.89 2.64
N LYS A 283 -2.08 20.06 2.38
CA LYS A 283 -1.51 20.01 1.02
C LYS A 283 -0.83 18.67 0.69
N ASP A 284 -0.24 17.98 1.66
CA ASP A 284 0.35 16.64 1.47
C ASP A 284 -0.68 15.55 1.83
N LYS A 285 -1.33 14.99 0.80
CA LYS A 285 -2.32 13.92 0.97
C LYS A 285 -1.76 12.68 1.66
N VAL A 286 -0.50 12.32 1.40
CA VAL A 286 0.12 11.14 2.04
C VAL A 286 0.29 11.41 3.52
N LEU A 287 0.84 12.57 3.88
CA LEU A 287 0.99 12.96 5.28
C LEU A 287 -0.37 13.04 5.99
N ARG A 288 -1.40 13.61 5.36
CA ARG A 288 -2.76 13.63 5.92
C ARG A 288 -3.24 12.22 6.24
N ASN A 289 -3.14 11.28 5.29
CA ASN A 289 -3.55 9.90 5.50
C ASN A 289 -2.79 9.23 6.67
N LEU A 290 -1.48 9.44 6.76
CA LEU A 290 -0.66 8.88 7.85
C LEU A 290 -1.07 9.43 9.21
N VAL A 291 -1.28 10.74 9.33
CA VAL A 291 -1.74 11.37 10.57
C VAL A 291 -3.14 10.88 10.92
N THR A 292 -4.08 10.88 9.98
CA THR A 292 -5.45 10.39 10.18
C THR A 292 -5.49 8.93 10.64
N TYR A 293 -4.71 8.04 10.01
CA TYR A 293 -4.60 6.66 10.47
C TYR A 293 -3.99 6.56 11.86
N THR A 294 -2.96 7.36 12.17
CA THR A 294 -2.35 7.40 13.50
C THR A 294 -3.39 7.80 14.55
N GLU A 295 -4.20 8.83 14.29
CA GLU A 295 -5.27 9.25 15.19
C GLU A 295 -6.31 8.15 15.42
N PHE A 296 -6.73 7.43 14.38
CA PHE A 296 -7.64 6.29 14.52
C PHE A 296 -7.00 5.13 15.30
N TYR A 297 -5.74 4.82 15.02
CA TYR A 297 -5.00 3.78 15.71
C TYR A 297 -4.85 4.11 17.20
N GLU A 298 -4.57 5.35 17.58
CA GLU A 298 -4.38 5.71 18.99
C GLU A 298 -5.68 5.85 19.77
N ASN A 299 -6.73 6.42 19.15
CA ASN A 299 -7.88 6.90 19.91
C ASN A 299 -9.14 6.03 19.78
N LEU A 300 -9.24 5.17 18.77
CA LEU A 300 -10.45 4.35 18.56
C LEU A 300 -10.28 2.93 19.11
N PRO A 301 -11.31 2.39 19.79
CA PRO A 301 -11.28 1.01 20.26
C PRO A 301 -11.39 0.02 19.09
N ILE A 302 -11.02 -1.24 19.35
CA ILE A 302 -11.31 -2.34 18.44
C ILE A 302 -12.78 -2.71 18.58
N GLU A 303 -13.44 -2.96 17.45
CA GLU A 303 -14.85 -3.36 17.35
C GLU A 303 -14.89 -4.88 17.07
N ASP A 304 -15.36 -5.66 18.04
CA ASP A 304 -15.24 -7.13 18.06
C ASP A 304 -16.04 -7.86 16.96
N ASN A 305 -17.11 -7.25 16.45
CA ASN A 305 -18.00 -7.84 15.45
C ASN A 305 -17.76 -7.31 14.02
N ILE A 306 -16.58 -6.74 13.72
CA ILE A 306 -16.25 -6.24 12.38
C ILE A 306 -15.16 -7.11 11.72
N ILE A 307 -15.43 -7.50 10.48
CA ILE A 307 -14.51 -8.26 9.63
C ILE A 307 -14.20 -7.46 8.37
N LEU A 308 -12.93 -7.16 8.13
CA LEU A 308 -12.47 -6.51 6.90
C LEU A 308 -11.80 -7.52 5.98
N TYR A 309 -12.22 -7.52 4.72
CA TYR A 309 -11.70 -8.37 3.65
C TYR A 309 -11.02 -7.50 2.58
N GLU A 310 -9.80 -7.86 2.21
CA GLU A 310 -9.07 -7.25 1.09
C GLU A 310 -8.41 -8.35 0.26
N SER A 311 -8.66 -8.38 -1.05
CA SER A 311 -8.02 -9.32 -1.98
C SER A 311 -7.26 -8.54 -3.06
N TYR A 312 -6.00 -8.90 -3.30
CA TYR A 312 -5.12 -8.30 -4.31
C TYR A 312 -5.13 -6.76 -4.26
N HIS A 313 -4.96 -6.20 -3.07
CA HIS A 313 -5.02 -4.75 -2.82
C HIS A 313 -6.36 -4.08 -3.14
N GLY A 314 -7.45 -4.83 -3.07
CA GLY A 314 -8.81 -4.38 -3.35
C GLY A 314 -9.15 -4.34 -4.84
N SER A 315 -8.45 -5.10 -5.69
CA SER A 315 -8.77 -5.14 -7.13
C SER A 315 -10.06 -5.92 -7.43
N ALA A 316 -10.37 -6.95 -6.65
CA ALA A 316 -11.55 -7.80 -6.85
C ALA A 316 -12.04 -8.47 -5.54
N MET A 317 -13.28 -8.94 -5.56
CA MET A 317 -13.84 -9.85 -4.55
C MET A 317 -13.59 -11.31 -4.97
N SER A 318 -12.41 -11.85 -4.66
CA SER A 318 -11.96 -13.18 -5.13
C SER A 318 -11.01 -13.87 -4.15
N CYS A 319 -10.61 -15.11 -4.47
CA CYS A 319 -9.60 -15.89 -3.76
C CYS A 319 -10.05 -16.28 -2.33
N SER A 320 -9.11 -16.69 -1.47
CA SER A 320 -9.42 -17.21 -0.13
C SER A 320 -10.20 -16.23 0.76
N PRO A 321 -9.97 -14.90 0.73
CA PRO A 321 -10.83 -13.94 1.44
C PRO A 321 -12.30 -14.02 1.01
N TYR A 322 -12.58 -14.26 -0.28
CA TYR A 322 -13.94 -14.39 -0.79
C TYR A 322 -14.62 -15.69 -0.34
N ALA A 323 -13.89 -16.80 -0.34
CA ALA A 323 -14.40 -18.08 0.18
C ALA A 323 -14.78 -17.98 1.67
N ILE A 324 -13.91 -17.37 2.48
CA ILE A 324 -14.17 -17.13 3.90
C ILE A 324 -15.38 -16.22 4.09
N PHE A 325 -15.47 -15.12 3.33
CA PHE A 325 -16.63 -14.22 3.38
C PHE A 325 -17.94 -14.95 3.07
N LYS A 326 -17.99 -15.73 1.98
CA LYS A 326 -19.19 -16.48 1.59
C LYS A 326 -19.61 -17.45 2.70
N PHE A 327 -18.66 -18.23 3.23
CA PHE A 327 -18.90 -19.17 4.32
C PHE A 327 -19.46 -18.49 5.58
N LEU A 328 -18.89 -17.36 5.98
CA LEU A 328 -19.33 -16.63 7.16
C LEU A 328 -20.68 -15.95 6.97
N LEU A 329 -20.96 -15.44 5.77
CA LEU A 329 -22.24 -14.80 5.46
C LEU A 329 -23.41 -15.79 5.53
N ASP A 330 -23.17 -17.05 5.15
CA ASP A 330 -24.17 -18.12 5.18
C ASP A 330 -24.32 -18.77 6.58
N ASP A 331 -23.39 -18.51 7.51
CA ASP A 331 -23.40 -19.06 8.87
C ASP A 331 -24.08 -18.12 9.87
N LYS A 332 -25.17 -18.62 10.47
CA LYS A 332 -26.01 -17.87 11.43
C LYS A 332 -25.24 -17.35 12.64
N ARG A 333 -24.10 -17.93 13.01
CA ARG A 333 -23.28 -17.44 14.12
C ARG A 333 -22.69 -16.05 13.85
N PHE A 334 -22.59 -15.66 12.58
CA PHE A 334 -21.99 -14.40 12.16
C PHE A 334 -23.02 -13.39 11.63
N SER A 335 -24.32 -13.61 11.83
CA SER A 335 -25.37 -12.71 11.32
C SER A 335 -25.29 -11.28 11.87
N ASP A 336 -24.74 -11.11 13.08
CA ASP A 336 -24.57 -9.81 13.74
C ASP A 336 -23.22 -9.13 13.41
N TYR A 337 -22.38 -9.77 12.59
CA TYR A 337 -21.11 -9.21 12.15
C TYR A 337 -21.31 -8.26 10.97
N LEU A 338 -20.49 -7.22 10.98
CA LEU A 338 -20.38 -6.28 9.87
C LEU A 338 -19.22 -6.69 8.96
N HIS A 339 -19.55 -6.98 7.70
CA HIS A 339 -18.58 -7.38 6.69
C HIS A 339 -18.16 -6.18 5.84
N ILE A 340 -16.89 -5.80 5.90
CA ILE A 340 -16.32 -4.68 5.17
C ILE A 340 -15.45 -5.22 4.04
N TRP A 341 -15.83 -4.94 2.79
CA TRP A 341 -15.06 -5.31 1.61
C TRP A 341 -14.32 -4.12 1.02
N VAL A 342 -13.01 -4.28 0.85
CA VAL A 342 -12.16 -3.28 0.18
C VAL A 342 -12.17 -3.54 -1.32
N VAL A 343 -12.75 -2.61 -2.09
CA VAL A 343 -12.88 -2.70 -3.56
C VAL A 343 -12.58 -1.34 -4.20
N ASN A 344 -11.65 -1.31 -5.15
CA ASN A 344 -11.17 -0.08 -5.79
C ASN A 344 -12.02 0.39 -6.98
N ASP A 345 -12.62 -0.57 -7.69
CA ASP A 345 -13.50 -0.38 -8.85
C ASP A 345 -14.91 -0.87 -8.51
N GLU A 346 -15.90 0.01 -8.58
CA GLU A 346 -17.29 -0.35 -8.25
C GLU A 346 -17.87 -1.43 -9.19
N ASN A 347 -17.29 -1.59 -10.40
CA ASN A 347 -17.70 -2.63 -11.34
C ASN A 347 -17.27 -4.04 -10.93
N SER A 348 -16.27 -4.19 -10.05
CA SER A 348 -15.86 -5.51 -9.55
C SER A 348 -16.66 -5.97 -8.33
N ILE A 349 -17.63 -5.16 -7.87
CA ILE A 349 -18.57 -5.53 -6.81
C ILE A 349 -19.62 -6.49 -7.37
N LYS A 350 -19.74 -7.68 -6.77
CA LYS A 350 -20.83 -8.61 -7.07
C LYS A 350 -22.14 -8.04 -6.52
N LEU A 351 -23.03 -7.59 -7.41
CA LEU A 351 -24.24 -6.82 -7.07
C LEU A 351 -25.18 -7.55 -6.11
N ASP A 352 -25.19 -8.88 -6.12
CA ASP A 352 -26.00 -9.71 -5.23
C ASP A 352 -25.72 -9.47 -3.76
N TYR A 353 -24.54 -8.95 -3.41
CA TYR A 353 -24.20 -8.65 -2.02
C TYR A 353 -24.63 -7.25 -1.56
N LYS A 354 -24.96 -6.33 -2.48
CA LYS A 354 -25.45 -4.98 -2.12
C LYS A 354 -26.81 -5.00 -1.42
N LYS A 355 -27.54 -6.12 -1.50
CA LYS A 355 -28.83 -6.30 -0.82
C LYS A 355 -28.69 -6.57 0.68
N TYR A 356 -27.52 -7.05 1.14
CA TYR A 356 -27.30 -7.35 2.55
C TYR A 356 -26.98 -6.07 3.32
N SER A 357 -27.77 -5.79 4.34
CA SER A 357 -27.58 -4.61 5.18
C SER A 357 -26.34 -4.67 6.05
N ASN A 358 -25.71 -5.83 6.23
CA ASN A 358 -24.48 -6.01 7.01
C ASN A 358 -23.21 -6.16 6.14
N VAL A 359 -23.27 -5.76 4.86
CA VAL A 359 -22.12 -5.79 3.94
C VAL A 359 -21.86 -4.37 3.40
N ILE A 360 -20.67 -3.83 3.63
CA ILE A 360 -20.24 -2.49 3.18
C ILE A 360 -19.07 -2.61 2.22
N PHE A 361 -19.08 -1.79 1.17
CA PHE A 361 -17.97 -1.68 0.22
C PHE A 361 -17.23 -0.34 0.42
N ILE A 362 -15.92 -0.41 0.61
CA ILE A 362 -15.07 0.76 0.80
C ILE A 362 -13.90 0.76 -0.17
N LYS A 363 -13.37 1.95 -0.47
CA LYS A 363 -12.20 2.09 -1.34
C LYS A 363 -10.90 2.15 -0.54
N LYS A 364 -9.84 1.51 -1.03
CA LYS A 364 -8.51 1.60 -0.43
C LYS A 364 -8.05 3.05 -0.29
N ASN A 365 -7.37 3.36 0.82
CA ASN A 365 -6.89 4.71 1.19
C ASN A 365 -7.98 5.78 1.41
N SER A 366 -9.26 5.40 1.52
CA SER A 366 -10.30 6.29 2.04
C SER A 366 -10.22 6.43 3.56
N ASP A 367 -10.90 7.42 4.14
CA ASP A 367 -10.94 7.60 5.59
C ASP A 367 -11.56 6.40 6.30
N LEU A 368 -12.63 5.82 5.72
CA LEU A 368 -13.22 4.57 6.22
C LEU A 368 -12.26 3.39 6.14
N TYR A 369 -11.44 3.29 5.10
CA TYR A 369 -10.41 2.26 5.01
C TYR A 369 -9.40 2.37 6.14
N MET A 370 -8.86 3.56 6.37
CA MET A 370 -7.92 3.79 7.48
C MET A 370 -8.57 3.50 8.83
N ARG A 371 -9.83 3.91 9.01
CA ARG A 371 -10.59 3.66 10.23
C ARG A 371 -10.81 2.18 10.48
N TYR A 372 -11.37 1.43 9.53
CA TYR A 372 -11.62 0.01 9.71
C TYR A 372 -10.34 -0.82 9.82
N LEU A 373 -9.24 -0.43 9.17
CA LEU A 373 -7.94 -1.05 9.44
C LEU A 373 -7.50 -0.86 10.90
N ALA A 374 -7.79 0.29 11.50
CA ALA A 374 -7.43 0.60 12.89
C ALA A 374 -8.38 -0.02 13.94
N THR A 375 -9.63 -0.33 13.56
CA THR A 375 -10.69 -0.73 14.52
C THR A 375 -11.27 -2.11 14.29
N ALA A 376 -11.24 -2.70 13.10
CA ALA A 376 -11.85 -4.02 12.88
C ALA A 376 -11.08 -5.11 13.66
N LYS A 377 -11.82 -6.00 14.33
CA LYS A 377 -11.24 -7.13 15.06
C LYS A 377 -10.59 -8.15 14.14
N TYR A 378 -11.25 -8.47 13.03
CA TYR A 378 -10.78 -9.48 12.09
C TYR A 378 -10.39 -8.82 10.77
N LEU A 379 -9.15 -9.06 10.33
CA LEU A 379 -8.58 -8.54 9.10
C LEU A 379 -8.13 -9.71 8.24
N ILE A 380 -8.72 -9.88 7.05
CA ILE A 380 -8.47 -11.00 6.16
C ILE A 380 -7.91 -10.47 4.84
N ASN A 381 -6.66 -10.81 4.53
CA ASN A 381 -5.94 -10.36 3.35
C ASN A 381 -5.21 -11.53 2.68
N ASN A 382 -4.95 -11.48 1.37
CA ASN A 382 -4.18 -12.49 0.64
C ASN A 382 -2.85 -11.97 0.03
N THR A 383 -2.56 -10.68 0.22
CA THR A 383 -1.31 -10.02 -0.16
C THR A 383 -0.72 -9.29 1.04
N THR A 384 -0.87 -7.96 1.12
CA THR A 384 -0.35 -7.14 2.22
C THR A 384 -1.20 -5.89 2.42
N PHE A 385 -1.26 -5.38 3.64
CA PHE A 385 -1.69 -4.01 3.89
C PHE A 385 -0.58 -3.00 3.54
N PRO A 386 -0.88 -1.68 3.51
CA PRO A 386 0.12 -0.65 3.24
C PRO A 386 1.34 -0.67 4.18
N ASP A 387 2.43 -0.07 3.74
CA ASP A 387 3.72 0.00 4.47
C ASP A 387 3.63 0.72 5.82
N TRP A 388 2.63 1.58 6.00
CA TRP A 388 2.35 2.26 7.25
C TRP A 388 1.47 1.48 8.22
N TYR A 389 0.77 0.41 7.82
CA TYR A 389 -0.16 -0.32 8.70
C TYR A 389 0.53 -0.93 9.94
N ILE A 390 -0.12 -0.88 11.11
CA ILE A 390 0.31 -1.51 12.36
C ILE A 390 -0.86 -2.30 12.95
N ARG A 391 -0.64 -3.57 13.31
CA ARG A 391 -1.67 -4.38 13.97
C ARG A 391 -1.73 -4.07 15.47
N LYS A 392 -2.91 -3.81 16.03
CA LYS A 392 -3.14 -3.77 17.49
C LYS A 392 -3.13 -5.18 18.09
N LYS A 393 -2.73 -5.32 19.36
CA LYS A 393 -2.47 -6.64 20.00
C LYS A 393 -3.68 -7.57 19.91
N ASN A 394 -4.87 -7.00 20.07
CA ASN A 394 -6.14 -7.73 20.09
C ASN A 394 -6.80 -7.87 18.71
N GLN A 395 -6.22 -7.35 17.63
CA GLN A 395 -6.70 -7.62 16.27
C GLN A 395 -6.17 -8.97 15.78
N VAL A 396 -7.03 -9.70 15.06
CA VAL A 396 -6.73 -10.94 14.35
C VAL A 396 -6.48 -10.59 12.89
N TYR A 397 -5.22 -10.61 12.47
CA TYR A 397 -4.83 -10.47 11.07
C TYR A 397 -4.48 -11.84 10.51
N LEU A 398 -5.35 -12.35 9.63
CA LEU A 398 -5.13 -13.50 8.78
C LEU A 398 -4.57 -13.05 7.43
N ASN A 399 -3.39 -13.56 7.09
CA ASN A 399 -2.89 -13.51 5.72
C ASN A 399 -3.01 -14.89 5.08
N THR A 400 -3.75 -14.98 3.98
CA THR A 400 -4.01 -16.25 3.30
C THR A 400 -2.96 -16.60 2.27
N TRP A 401 -2.06 -15.68 1.93
CA TRP A 401 -1.28 -15.76 0.70
C TRP A 401 -2.18 -16.09 -0.52
N HIS A 402 -1.61 -16.48 -1.66
CA HIS A 402 -2.38 -16.61 -2.90
C HIS A 402 -1.89 -17.68 -3.88
N GLY A 403 -1.08 -18.64 -3.43
CA GLY A 403 -0.68 -19.77 -4.27
C GLY A 403 0.51 -20.56 -3.72
N THR A 404 0.61 -21.82 -4.13
CA THR A 404 1.81 -22.64 -3.91
C THR A 404 2.93 -22.15 -4.84
N PRO A 405 4.11 -21.78 -4.32
CA PRO A 405 5.17 -21.20 -5.14
C PRO A 405 5.92 -22.26 -5.95
N ILE A 406 5.86 -22.13 -7.28
CA ILE A 406 6.78 -22.81 -8.22
C ILE A 406 8.02 -21.96 -8.44
N LYS A 407 7.81 -20.67 -8.73
CA LYS A 407 8.88 -19.67 -8.89
C LYS A 407 9.44 -19.21 -7.56
N THR A 408 10.70 -18.76 -7.56
CA THR A 408 11.32 -18.18 -6.38
C THR A 408 10.56 -16.94 -5.90
N LEU A 409 10.52 -16.73 -4.59
CA LEU A 409 9.84 -15.63 -3.93
C LEU A 409 10.78 -14.92 -2.97
N GLY A 410 10.38 -13.72 -2.53
CA GLY A 410 11.06 -13.04 -1.44
C GLY A 410 12.51 -12.70 -1.79
N ARG A 411 13.45 -13.12 -0.93
CA ARG A 411 14.89 -12.95 -1.10
C ARG A 411 15.53 -13.90 -2.11
N ASP A 412 14.81 -14.95 -2.52
CA ASP A 412 15.31 -15.94 -3.49
C ASP A 412 15.16 -15.45 -4.93
N VAL A 413 14.41 -14.36 -5.16
CA VAL A 413 14.30 -13.71 -6.47
C VAL A 413 15.61 -12.99 -6.79
N GLU A 414 16.25 -13.41 -7.88
CA GLU A 414 17.46 -12.76 -8.39
C GLU A 414 17.13 -11.37 -8.98
N ASN A 415 18.07 -10.43 -8.88
CA ASN A 415 18.02 -9.08 -9.49
C ASN A 415 17.00 -8.06 -8.91
N ASP A 416 16.39 -8.29 -7.74
CA ASP A 416 15.47 -7.30 -7.12
C ASP A 416 15.77 -7.05 -5.63
N PHE A 417 16.67 -6.11 -5.35
CA PHE A 417 17.13 -5.81 -4.00
C PHE A 417 15.99 -5.32 -3.09
N MET A 418 15.62 -6.13 -2.10
CA MET A 418 14.63 -5.81 -1.06
C MET A 418 13.24 -5.42 -1.59
N ALA A 419 12.80 -5.91 -2.76
CA ALA A 419 11.43 -5.69 -3.23
C ALA A 419 10.35 -6.29 -2.32
N HIS A 420 10.67 -7.41 -1.66
CA HIS A 420 9.77 -8.13 -0.76
C HIS A 420 9.63 -7.51 0.64
N ARG A 421 10.27 -6.35 0.89
CA ARG A 421 10.29 -5.68 2.21
C ARG A 421 8.92 -5.46 2.85
N ASN A 422 7.89 -5.17 2.05
CA ASN A 422 6.54 -4.95 2.60
C ASN A 422 5.85 -6.25 3.01
N GLN A 423 6.16 -7.35 2.31
CA GLN A 423 5.67 -8.68 2.63
C GLN A 423 6.28 -9.15 3.95
N THR A 424 7.60 -9.10 4.11
CA THR A 424 8.30 -9.39 5.38
C THR A 424 7.69 -8.61 6.54
N LYS A 425 7.60 -7.28 6.40
CA LYS A 425 7.01 -6.40 7.41
C LYS A 425 5.55 -6.76 7.71
N ASN A 426 4.72 -7.04 6.71
CA ASN A 426 3.32 -7.42 6.94
C ASN A 426 3.18 -8.82 7.56
N PHE A 427 4.03 -9.79 7.21
CA PHE A 427 4.01 -11.11 7.82
C PHE A 427 4.29 -11.03 9.32
N LEU A 428 5.27 -10.22 9.74
CA LEU A 428 5.51 -9.95 11.17
C LEU A 428 4.35 -9.21 11.87
N GLN A 429 3.45 -8.57 11.11
CA GLN A 429 2.21 -7.99 11.65
C GLN A 429 1.08 -9.01 11.75
N THR A 430 1.15 -10.17 11.10
CA THR A 430 0.05 -11.15 11.14
C THR A 430 -0.06 -11.80 12.51
N SER A 431 -1.29 -12.18 12.87
CA SER A 431 -1.51 -13.15 13.96
C SER A 431 -1.58 -14.58 13.42
N HIS A 432 -2.03 -14.71 12.17
CA HIS A 432 -2.21 -15.98 11.49
C HIS A 432 -1.74 -15.82 10.04
N LEU A 433 -0.88 -16.73 9.61
CA LEU A 433 -0.50 -16.96 8.22
C LEU A 433 -0.96 -18.37 7.88
N ILE A 434 -1.54 -18.59 6.70
CA ILE A 434 -1.91 -19.94 6.28
C ILE A 434 -1.16 -20.35 5.02
N ALA A 435 -0.91 -21.64 4.91
CA ALA A 435 -0.31 -22.29 3.76
C ALA A 435 -1.14 -23.53 3.37
N PRO A 436 -1.13 -23.91 2.08
CA PRO A 436 -1.83 -25.09 1.60
C PRO A 436 -1.06 -26.39 1.90
N ASN A 437 0.27 -26.30 2.03
CA ASN A 437 1.19 -27.43 2.19
C ASN A 437 2.49 -27.01 2.90
N PRO A 438 3.29 -27.98 3.40
CA PRO A 438 4.57 -27.72 4.06
C PRO A 438 5.58 -26.95 3.20
N HIS A 439 5.62 -27.20 1.88
CA HIS A 439 6.50 -26.48 0.96
C HIS A 439 6.24 -24.96 0.99
N THR A 440 4.97 -24.57 0.86
CA THR A 440 4.58 -23.16 0.89
C THR A 440 4.87 -22.54 2.25
N ALA A 441 4.60 -23.26 3.35
CA ALA A 441 4.90 -22.77 4.70
C ALA A 441 6.40 -22.45 4.84
N LYS A 442 7.27 -23.39 4.44
CA LYS A 442 8.72 -23.20 4.46
C LYS A 442 9.18 -22.00 3.62
N VAL A 443 8.68 -21.87 2.38
CA VAL A 443 9.03 -20.74 1.51
C VAL A 443 8.58 -19.41 2.12
N LEU A 444 7.39 -19.33 2.71
CA LEU A 444 6.91 -18.10 3.33
C LEU A 444 7.75 -17.68 4.55
N GLU A 445 8.30 -18.65 5.30
CA GLU A 445 9.13 -18.36 6.48
C GLU A 445 10.57 -17.99 6.11
N GLU A 446 11.19 -18.78 5.24
CA GLU A 446 12.60 -18.64 4.88
C GLU A 446 12.81 -17.51 3.88
N SER A 447 12.05 -17.48 2.80
CA SER A 447 12.27 -16.53 1.71
C SER A 447 11.83 -15.10 2.06
N TYR A 448 11.03 -14.91 3.12
CA TYR A 448 10.65 -13.59 3.63
C TYR A 448 11.32 -13.23 4.96
N ASP A 449 12.33 -13.99 5.39
CA ASP A 449 13.17 -13.66 6.54
C ASP A 449 12.43 -13.55 7.89
N ILE A 450 11.38 -14.36 8.08
CA ILE A 450 10.59 -14.36 9.32
C ILE A 450 10.82 -15.62 10.18
N LYS A 451 11.51 -16.63 9.67
CA LYS A 451 11.84 -17.86 10.42
C LYS A 451 12.53 -17.54 11.75
N ASP A 452 12.11 -18.22 12.81
CA ASP A 452 12.59 -18.09 14.20
C ASP A 452 12.21 -16.77 14.91
N ILE A 453 11.78 -15.75 14.17
CA ILE A 453 11.32 -14.46 14.74
C ILE A 453 9.80 -14.29 14.67
N TYR A 454 9.10 -15.07 13.84
CA TYR A 454 7.66 -15.02 13.71
C TYR A 454 6.95 -15.58 14.94
N THR A 455 6.00 -14.83 15.50
CA THR A 455 5.25 -15.22 16.71
C THR A 455 3.78 -15.52 16.46
N GLY A 456 3.31 -15.38 15.22
CA GLY A 456 1.95 -15.75 14.84
C GLY A 456 1.85 -17.26 14.57
N ALA A 457 0.64 -17.73 14.30
CA ALA A 457 0.43 -19.10 13.87
C ALA A 457 0.58 -19.21 12.35
N LEU A 458 1.61 -19.92 11.88
CA LEU A 458 1.68 -20.37 10.49
C LEU A 458 1.03 -21.76 10.39
N ALA A 459 -0.21 -21.81 9.91
CA ALA A 459 -1.00 -23.04 9.86
C ALA A 459 -1.09 -23.61 8.44
N ILE A 460 -0.93 -24.93 8.32
CA ILE A 460 -1.12 -25.68 7.08
C ILE A 460 -2.58 -26.14 7.04
N THR A 461 -3.39 -25.52 6.18
CA THR A 461 -4.86 -25.66 6.22
C THR A 461 -5.49 -26.13 4.90
N GLY A 462 -4.72 -26.15 3.81
CA GLY A 462 -5.28 -26.02 2.45
C GLY A 462 -5.66 -24.56 2.18
N TYR A 463 -6.14 -24.25 0.97
CA TYR A 463 -6.66 -22.91 0.69
C TYR A 463 -8.19 -22.84 0.69
N PRO A 464 -8.80 -21.89 1.43
CA PRO A 464 -10.25 -21.67 1.40
C PRO A 464 -10.84 -21.53 -0.01
N ARG A 465 -10.10 -20.93 -0.96
CA ARG A 465 -10.56 -20.81 -2.35
C ARG A 465 -10.80 -22.13 -3.06
N GLN A 466 -10.16 -23.24 -2.64
CA GLN A 466 -10.42 -24.55 -3.25
C GLN A 466 -11.82 -25.05 -2.95
N ASP A 467 -12.37 -24.72 -1.78
CA ASP A 467 -13.72 -25.14 -1.41
C ASP A 467 -14.78 -24.54 -2.35
N LEU A 468 -14.50 -23.37 -2.96
CA LEU A 468 -15.37 -22.78 -4.00
C LEU A 468 -15.44 -23.63 -5.28
N MET A 469 -14.44 -24.49 -5.51
CA MET A 469 -14.38 -25.42 -6.63
C MET A 469 -14.94 -26.78 -6.23
N LEU A 470 -14.50 -27.32 -5.09
CA LEU A 470 -14.82 -28.69 -4.66
C LEU A 470 -16.26 -28.86 -4.18
N ASN A 471 -16.85 -27.81 -3.58
CA ASN A 471 -18.20 -27.84 -3.02
C ASN A 471 -19.24 -27.09 -3.86
N ILE A 472 -18.92 -26.73 -5.10
CA ILE A 472 -19.83 -25.92 -5.93
C ILE A 472 -21.09 -26.71 -6.31
N SER A 473 -22.25 -26.05 -6.19
CA SER A 473 -23.54 -26.62 -6.53
C SER A 473 -23.78 -26.71 -8.04
N ASP A 474 -24.70 -27.58 -8.46
CA ASP A 474 -25.08 -27.68 -9.88
C ASP A 474 -25.77 -26.41 -10.37
N GLU A 475 -26.52 -25.71 -9.52
CA GLU A 475 -27.10 -24.40 -9.83
C GLU A 475 -26.02 -23.36 -10.14
N GLU A 476 -24.96 -23.30 -9.32
CA GLU A 476 -23.84 -22.38 -9.54
C GLU A 476 -23.05 -22.71 -10.81
N LYS A 477 -22.80 -24.00 -11.09
CA LYS A 477 -22.19 -24.43 -12.36
C LYS A 477 -23.06 -24.00 -13.55
N ASN A 478 -24.38 -24.20 -13.46
CA ASN A 478 -25.31 -23.80 -14.50
C ASN A 478 -25.29 -22.29 -14.78
N ALA A 479 -25.21 -21.46 -13.73
CA ALA A 479 -25.06 -20.02 -13.89
C ALA A 479 -23.75 -19.62 -14.59
N ILE A 480 -22.64 -20.32 -14.33
CA ILE A 480 -21.36 -20.10 -15.03
C ILE A 480 -21.53 -20.42 -16.52
N TYR A 481 -22.11 -21.57 -16.86
CA TYR A 481 -22.35 -21.95 -18.25
C TYR A 481 -23.23 -20.94 -19.01
N GLU A 482 -24.31 -20.47 -18.38
CA GLU A 482 -25.21 -19.47 -18.96
C GLU A 482 -24.51 -18.13 -19.19
N THR A 483 -23.66 -17.72 -18.25
CA THR A 483 -22.88 -16.48 -18.35
C THR A 483 -21.85 -16.56 -19.49
N LEU A 484 -21.16 -17.69 -19.61
CA LEU A 484 -20.14 -17.91 -20.64
C LEU A 484 -20.75 -18.19 -22.03
N LYS A 485 -22.02 -18.61 -22.10
CA LYS A 485 -22.72 -18.99 -23.34
C LYS A 485 -22.02 -20.09 -24.14
N ILE A 486 -21.46 -21.07 -23.42
CA ILE A 486 -20.70 -22.18 -24.00
C ILE A 486 -21.55 -23.46 -24.11
N ASP A 487 -21.18 -24.33 -25.05
CA ASP A 487 -21.83 -25.62 -25.27
C ASP A 487 -21.38 -26.65 -24.22
N LYS A 488 -22.29 -27.01 -23.31
CA LYS A 488 -22.05 -28.00 -22.25
C LYS A 488 -21.78 -29.42 -22.77
N SER A 489 -22.06 -29.71 -24.04
CA SER A 489 -21.83 -31.03 -24.63
C SER A 489 -20.38 -31.27 -25.06
N LYS A 490 -19.61 -30.20 -25.28
CA LYS A 490 -18.19 -30.27 -25.63
C LYS A 490 -17.31 -30.30 -24.38
N LYS A 491 -16.06 -30.74 -24.55
CA LYS A 491 -15.04 -30.68 -23.49
C LYS A 491 -14.53 -29.27 -23.30
N ILE A 492 -14.40 -28.84 -22.05
CA ILE A 492 -14.04 -27.46 -21.73
C ILE A 492 -12.57 -27.38 -21.38
N VAL A 493 -11.83 -26.58 -22.13
CA VAL A 493 -10.39 -26.42 -21.97
C VAL A 493 -10.11 -24.98 -21.55
N LEU A 494 -9.46 -24.81 -20.40
CA LEU A 494 -9.04 -23.48 -19.94
C LEU A 494 -7.57 -23.26 -20.28
N TYR A 495 -7.26 -22.20 -21.03
CA TYR A 495 -5.92 -21.69 -21.20
C TYR A 495 -5.66 -20.52 -20.24
N ALA A 496 -4.74 -20.72 -19.29
CA ALA A 496 -4.39 -19.77 -18.24
C ALA A 496 -2.86 -19.61 -18.09
N PRO A 497 -2.19 -18.88 -19.00
CA PRO A 497 -0.75 -18.65 -18.94
C PRO A 497 -0.36 -17.59 -17.89
N THR A 498 0.87 -17.65 -17.36
CA THR A 498 1.42 -16.57 -16.54
C THR A 498 1.76 -15.32 -17.35
N TRP A 499 1.68 -14.16 -16.70
CA TRP A 499 2.04 -12.89 -17.33
C TRP A 499 3.54 -12.81 -17.64
N ARG A 500 3.88 -12.36 -18.86
CA ARG A 500 5.25 -12.04 -19.29
C ARG A 500 5.48 -10.52 -19.26
N GLY A 501 6.59 -10.07 -18.68
CA GLY A 501 7.03 -8.68 -18.66
C GLY A 501 7.14 -8.02 -17.27
N THR A 502 8.02 -7.03 -17.14
CA THR A 502 8.16 -6.20 -15.93
C THR A 502 7.18 -5.03 -15.94
N VAL A 503 6.72 -4.57 -14.76
CA VAL A 503 5.88 -3.36 -14.62
C VAL A 503 6.66 -2.09 -15.04
N SER A 504 7.99 -2.18 -15.18
CA SER A 504 8.89 -1.05 -15.36
C SER A 504 9.62 -0.96 -16.71
N GLY A 505 9.49 -1.93 -17.64
CA GLY A 505 10.11 -1.75 -18.95
C GLY A 505 10.09 -2.95 -19.91
N ALA A 506 9.74 -2.60 -21.16
CA ALA A 506 9.99 -3.24 -22.46
C ALA A 506 9.34 -4.61 -22.81
N THR A 507 8.53 -4.53 -23.88
CA THR A 507 8.13 -5.55 -24.86
C THR A 507 7.44 -6.82 -24.34
N PHE A 508 6.11 -6.75 -24.25
CA PHE A 508 5.23 -7.91 -24.21
C PHE A 508 5.26 -8.61 -25.58
N ASP A 509 5.50 -9.92 -25.63
CA ASP A 509 5.30 -10.71 -26.85
C ASP A 509 3.80 -11.00 -27.04
N THR A 510 3.05 -9.96 -27.46
CA THR A 510 1.62 -10.11 -27.81
C THR A 510 1.44 -11.09 -28.95
N GLN A 511 2.46 -11.26 -29.79
CA GLN A 511 2.34 -11.96 -31.06
C GLN A 511 2.31 -13.48 -30.83
N GLN A 512 3.20 -14.03 -30.00
CA GLN A 512 3.19 -15.45 -29.71
C GLN A 512 1.87 -15.86 -29.04
N LEU A 513 1.43 -15.12 -28.02
CA LEU A 513 0.16 -15.39 -27.33
C LEU A 513 -1.05 -15.26 -28.26
N GLU A 514 -1.07 -14.26 -29.14
CA GLU A 514 -2.11 -14.12 -30.16
C GLU A 514 -2.13 -15.32 -31.12
N ASN A 515 -0.96 -15.75 -31.60
CA ASN A 515 -0.83 -16.91 -32.48
C ASN A 515 -1.32 -18.20 -31.79
N ASP A 516 -0.95 -18.41 -30.52
CA ASP A 516 -1.39 -19.57 -29.74
C ASP A 516 -2.90 -19.57 -29.56
N ILE A 517 -3.50 -18.43 -29.20
CA ILE A 517 -4.94 -18.29 -29.01
C ILE A 517 -5.70 -18.50 -30.34
N GLN A 518 -5.21 -17.93 -31.44
CA GLN A 518 -5.77 -18.16 -32.76
C GLN A 518 -5.70 -19.64 -33.13
N TYR A 519 -4.57 -20.29 -32.90
CA TYR A 519 -4.41 -21.72 -33.19
C TYR A 519 -5.36 -22.58 -32.36
N LEU A 520 -5.44 -22.35 -31.04
CA LEU A 520 -6.35 -23.06 -30.14
C LEU A 520 -7.82 -22.88 -30.53
N SER A 521 -8.22 -21.69 -31.01
CA SER A 521 -9.60 -21.43 -31.47
C SER A 521 -10.02 -22.30 -32.68
N THR A 522 -9.06 -22.90 -33.40
CA THR A 522 -9.35 -23.79 -34.54
C THR A 522 -9.68 -25.22 -34.13
N LEU A 523 -9.47 -25.58 -32.86
CA LEU A 523 -9.71 -26.94 -32.36
C LEU A 523 -11.20 -27.26 -32.36
N LYS A 524 -11.56 -28.43 -32.91
CA LYS A 524 -12.94 -28.94 -32.94
C LYS A 524 -13.23 -29.77 -31.69
N ASP A 525 -14.51 -29.92 -31.37
CA ASP A 525 -15.03 -30.75 -30.26
C ASP A 525 -14.64 -30.29 -28.83
N VAL A 526 -14.07 -29.10 -28.72
CA VAL A 526 -13.74 -28.43 -27.45
C VAL A 526 -14.30 -27.01 -27.41
N GLU A 527 -14.55 -26.50 -26.21
CA GLU A 527 -14.76 -25.08 -25.93
C GLU A 527 -13.50 -24.54 -25.26
N ILE A 528 -12.81 -23.61 -25.92
CA ILE A 528 -11.61 -22.98 -25.37
C ILE A 528 -12.00 -21.74 -24.57
N LEU A 529 -11.63 -21.74 -23.30
CA LEU A 529 -11.75 -20.59 -22.41
C LEU A 529 -10.38 -19.95 -22.22
N PHE A 530 -10.33 -18.62 -22.17
CA PHE A 530 -9.11 -17.88 -21.87
C PHE A 530 -9.25 -17.07 -20.59
N ARG A 531 -8.25 -17.17 -19.70
CA ARG A 531 -8.12 -16.34 -18.50
C ARG A 531 -6.68 -15.83 -18.39
N GLY A 532 -6.51 -14.51 -18.38
CA GLY A 532 -5.19 -13.89 -18.38
C GLY A 532 -5.13 -12.64 -17.52
N HIS A 533 -4.04 -11.89 -17.65
CA HIS A 533 -3.96 -10.56 -17.04
C HIS A 533 -4.89 -9.58 -17.78
N TYR A 534 -5.51 -8.65 -17.06
CA TYR A 534 -6.54 -7.74 -17.59
C TYR A 534 -6.11 -6.94 -18.85
N MET A 535 -4.81 -6.67 -19.01
CA MET A 535 -4.28 -5.97 -20.19
C MET A 535 -4.37 -6.82 -21.46
N VAL A 536 -4.16 -8.13 -21.33
CA VAL A 536 -4.29 -9.10 -22.43
C VAL A 536 -5.75 -9.34 -22.74
N GLU A 537 -6.61 -9.47 -21.73
CA GLU A 537 -8.06 -9.64 -21.94
C GLU A 537 -8.63 -8.48 -22.79
N LYS A 538 -8.29 -7.23 -22.44
CA LYS A 538 -8.69 -6.04 -23.22
C LYS A 538 -8.09 -5.97 -24.62
N PHE A 539 -6.94 -6.59 -24.83
CA PHE A 539 -6.32 -6.68 -26.15
C PHE A 539 -7.05 -7.70 -27.02
N LEU A 540 -7.34 -8.88 -26.48
CA LEU A 540 -8.07 -9.96 -27.16
C LEU A 540 -9.51 -9.58 -27.51
N GLU A 541 -10.20 -8.81 -26.67
CA GLU A 541 -11.53 -8.25 -26.98
C GLU A 541 -11.55 -7.45 -28.30
N LYS A 542 -10.41 -6.89 -28.73
CA LYS A 542 -10.30 -6.13 -29.98
C LYS A 542 -10.01 -7.00 -31.21
N LEU A 543 -9.49 -8.20 -31.02
CA LEU A 543 -8.99 -9.05 -32.11
C LEU A 543 -10.08 -9.93 -32.76
N ASN A 544 -11.31 -9.93 -32.22
CA ASN A 544 -12.45 -10.69 -32.77
C ASN A 544 -12.14 -12.17 -33.03
N ILE A 545 -11.39 -12.80 -32.10
CA ILE A 545 -11.02 -14.21 -32.15
C ILE A 545 -12.16 -15.06 -31.56
N ASP A 546 -12.39 -16.24 -32.13
CA ASP A 546 -13.42 -17.20 -31.72
C ASP A 546 -13.01 -17.97 -30.45
N ILE A 547 -12.83 -17.23 -29.34
CA ILE A 547 -12.47 -17.76 -28.03
C ILE A 547 -13.29 -17.07 -26.94
N THR A 548 -13.68 -17.81 -25.90
CA THR A 548 -14.42 -17.23 -24.78
C THR A 548 -13.45 -16.67 -23.73
N VAL A 549 -13.29 -15.34 -23.70
CA VAL A 549 -12.57 -14.65 -22.62
C VAL A 549 -13.45 -14.63 -21.36
N VAL A 550 -12.97 -15.21 -20.27
CA VAL A 550 -13.76 -15.36 -19.05
C VAL A 550 -13.91 -14.02 -18.32
N PRO A 551 -15.15 -13.53 -18.10
CA PRO A 551 -15.37 -12.28 -17.40
C PRO A 551 -14.75 -12.24 -15.99
N SER A 552 -14.24 -11.08 -15.59
CA SER A 552 -13.63 -10.87 -14.26
C SER A 552 -14.60 -11.06 -13.09
N THR A 553 -15.91 -11.04 -13.34
CA THR A 553 -16.96 -11.31 -12.36
C THR A 553 -17.05 -12.78 -11.96
N ILE A 554 -16.58 -13.70 -12.81
CA ILE A 554 -16.48 -15.13 -12.51
C ILE A 554 -15.18 -15.38 -11.74
N ASP A 555 -15.32 -15.96 -10.54
CA ASP A 555 -14.17 -16.36 -9.73
C ASP A 555 -13.43 -17.53 -10.40
N THR A 556 -12.10 -17.49 -10.36
CA THR A 556 -11.27 -18.48 -11.04
C THR A 556 -11.45 -19.89 -10.47
N ASN A 557 -11.55 -20.06 -9.15
CA ASN A 557 -11.73 -21.40 -8.56
C ASN A 557 -13.13 -21.94 -8.85
N SER A 558 -14.16 -21.08 -8.85
CA SER A 558 -15.50 -21.50 -9.31
C SER A 558 -15.50 -21.90 -10.79
N LEU A 559 -14.77 -21.18 -11.66
CA LEU A 559 -14.61 -21.55 -13.07
C LEU A 559 -13.97 -22.94 -13.23
N LEU A 560 -12.90 -23.24 -12.48
CA LEU A 560 -12.19 -24.52 -12.59
C LEU A 560 -13.09 -25.74 -12.39
N SER A 561 -14.22 -25.59 -11.68
CA SER A 561 -15.18 -26.68 -11.46
C SER A 561 -15.85 -27.22 -12.72
N ILE A 562 -15.93 -26.41 -13.78
CA ILE A 562 -16.51 -26.79 -15.08
C ILE A 562 -15.45 -27.15 -16.13
N VAL A 563 -14.17 -26.97 -15.81
CA VAL A 563 -13.04 -27.21 -16.73
C VAL A 563 -12.71 -28.69 -16.77
N ASP A 564 -12.50 -29.23 -17.96
CA ASP A 564 -12.08 -30.61 -18.19
C ASP A 564 -10.56 -30.78 -18.37
N ILE A 565 -9.91 -29.80 -19.01
CA ILE A 565 -8.46 -29.78 -19.25
C ILE A 565 -7.93 -28.38 -18.94
N LEU A 566 -6.86 -28.28 -18.16
CA LEU A 566 -6.17 -27.02 -17.91
C LEU A 566 -4.90 -26.97 -18.76
N ILE A 567 -4.72 -25.90 -19.52
CA ILE A 567 -3.44 -25.53 -20.14
C ILE A 567 -2.86 -24.37 -19.33
N THR A 568 -1.67 -24.55 -18.78
CA THR A 568 -0.95 -23.52 -18.03
C THR A 568 0.56 -23.69 -18.20
N ASP A 569 1.34 -22.88 -17.51
CA ASP A 569 2.80 -22.87 -17.55
C ASP A 569 3.37 -22.95 -16.12
N TYR A 570 4.12 -21.94 -15.67
CA TYR A 570 4.68 -21.82 -14.32
C TYR A 570 3.68 -21.24 -13.29
N SER A 571 2.39 -21.37 -13.53
CA SER A 571 1.33 -20.79 -12.71
C SER A 571 0.97 -21.70 -11.53
N SER A 572 0.79 -21.11 -10.34
CA SER A 572 0.30 -21.84 -9.17
C SER A 572 -1.12 -22.39 -9.32
N ILE A 573 -1.85 -21.99 -10.37
CA ILE A 573 -3.20 -22.52 -10.68
C ILE A 573 -3.19 -24.02 -10.96
N CYS A 574 -2.04 -24.59 -11.35
CA CYS A 574 -1.91 -26.04 -11.54
C CYS A 574 -2.23 -26.80 -10.24
N PHE A 575 -1.77 -26.33 -9.08
CA PHE A 575 -2.06 -26.94 -7.79
C PHE A 575 -3.53 -26.79 -7.41
N ASP A 576 -4.16 -25.68 -7.76
CA ASP A 576 -5.59 -25.49 -7.53
C ASP A 576 -6.41 -26.53 -8.31
N PHE A 577 -6.08 -26.75 -9.59
CA PHE A 577 -6.81 -27.69 -10.44
C PHE A 577 -6.43 -29.15 -10.21
N MET A 578 -5.23 -29.42 -9.68
CA MET A 578 -4.72 -30.76 -9.39
C MET A 578 -5.66 -31.55 -8.47
N ALA A 579 -6.39 -30.87 -7.58
CA ALA A 579 -7.38 -31.47 -6.70
C ALA A 579 -8.53 -32.17 -7.45
N MET A 580 -8.85 -31.75 -8.68
CA MET A 580 -9.95 -32.29 -9.50
C MET A 580 -9.66 -33.66 -10.14
N ASP A 581 -8.43 -34.19 -10.04
CA ASP A 581 -8.00 -35.40 -10.74
C ASP A 581 -8.23 -35.35 -12.26
N LYS A 582 -8.11 -34.14 -12.84
CA LYS A 582 -8.25 -33.87 -14.28
C LYS A 582 -6.90 -33.50 -14.91
N PRO A 583 -6.71 -33.71 -16.24
CA PRO A 583 -5.42 -33.49 -16.89
C PRO A 583 -4.98 -32.02 -16.90
N ILE A 584 -3.69 -31.80 -16.61
CA ILE A 584 -3.00 -30.52 -16.74
C ILE A 584 -1.95 -30.63 -17.84
N ILE A 585 -2.01 -29.74 -18.83
CA ILE A 585 -1.01 -29.55 -19.87
C ILE A 585 -0.13 -28.36 -19.48
N TYR A 586 1.17 -28.61 -19.34
CA TYR A 586 2.16 -27.58 -19.06
C TYR A 586 2.82 -27.13 -20.37
N TYR A 587 2.44 -25.96 -20.84
CA TYR A 587 2.97 -25.34 -22.04
C TYR A 587 4.10 -24.37 -21.68
N ILE A 588 5.35 -24.84 -21.79
CA ILE A 588 6.56 -24.18 -21.28
C ILE A 588 7.55 -23.82 -22.40
N TYR A 589 7.04 -23.17 -23.44
CA TYR A 589 7.78 -22.81 -24.66
C TYR A 589 9.01 -21.92 -24.43
N ASP A 590 9.09 -21.22 -23.29
CA ASP A 590 10.11 -20.22 -22.98
C ASP A 590 10.95 -20.55 -21.72
N LYS A 591 11.10 -21.85 -21.39
CA LYS A 591 11.79 -22.32 -20.17
C LYS A 591 13.13 -21.67 -19.90
N GLU A 592 14.01 -21.57 -20.91
CA GLU A 592 15.35 -21.02 -20.73
C GLU A 592 15.33 -19.52 -20.36
N GLU A 593 14.41 -18.75 -20.91
CA GLU A 593 14.24 -17.32 -20.58
C GLU A 593 13.61 -17.16 -19.20
N TYR A 594 12.58 -17.94 -18.90
CA TYR A 594 11.88 -17.88 -17.62
C TYR A 594 12.78 -18.20 -16.43
N LEU A 595 13.63 -19.23 -16.56
CA LEU A 595 14.60 -19.63 -15.53
C LEU A 595 15.58 -18.51 -15.20
N LYS A 596 16.05 -17.76 -16.20
CA LYS A 596 16.99 -16.65 -16.01
C LYS A 596 16.37 -15.44 -15.31
N GLU A 597 15.09 -15.17 -15.53
CA GLU A 597 14.42 -14.01 -14.93
C GLU A 597 13.87 -14.31 -13.52
N ARG A 598 13.25 -15.48 -13.32
CA ARG A 598 12.40 -15.75 -12.16
C ARG A 598 12.92 -16.80 -11.20
N GLY A 599 13.77 -17.73 -11.65
CA GLY A 599 14.15 -18.91 -10.87
C GLY A 599 12.97 -19.82 -10.48
N LEU A 600 13.23 -21.09 -10.18
CA LEU A 600 12.22 -22.07 -9.73
C LEU A 600 12.69 -22.82 -8.47
N TYR A 601 11.76 -23.17 -7.58
CA TYR A 601 12.03 -24.06 -6.43
C TYR A 601 12.12 -25.53 -6.84
N PHE A 602 11.43 -25.92 -7.92
CA PHE A 602 11.47 -27.26 -8.51
C PHE A 602 11.05 -27.19 -9.98
N GLU A 603 11.45 -28.19 -10.77
CA GLU A 603 11.08 -28.27 -12.18
C GLU A 603 9.64 -28.76 -12.37
N VAL A 604 8.89 -28.12 -13.28
CA VAL A 604 7.48 -28.44 -13.55
C VAL A 604 7.32 -29.86 -14.11
N GLU A 605 8.33 -30.34 -14.82
CA GLU A 605 8.44 -31.70 -15.32
C GLU A 605 8.40 -32.77 -14.21
N THR A 606 8.66 -32.39 -12.96
CA THR A 606 8.58 -33.32 -11.82
C THR A 606 7.16 -33.52 -11.29
N ILE A 607 6.21 -32.67 -11.69
CA ILE A 607 4.83 -32.64 -11.17
C ILE A 607 3.75 -32.83 -12.25
N GLY A 608 4.13 -32.92 -13.52
CA GLY A 608 3.20 -32.96 -14.67
C GLY A 608 3.45 -34.13 -15.61
N ASP A 609 2.35 -34.75 -16.07
CA ASP A 609 2.41 -35.86 -17.04
C ASP A 609 2.36 -35.39 -18.51
N TYR A 610 1.87 -34.17 -18.78
CA TYR A 610 1.77 -33.58 -20.12
C TYR A 610 2.60 -32.31 -20.21
N ILE A 611 3.84 -32.43 -20.68
CA ILE A 611 4.77 -31.31 -20.89
C ILE A 611 4.85 -31.01 -22.39
N CYS A 612 4.65 -29.75 -22.75
CA CYS A 612 4.68 -29.29 -24.14
C CYS A 612 5.60 -28.07 -24.27
N TYR A 613 6.43 -28.06 -25.31
CA TYR A 613 7.36 -26.98 -25.64
C TYR A 613 6.91 -26.17 -26.86
N ASP A 614 5.94 -26.67 -27.63
CA ASP A 614 5.30 -25.93 -28.72
C ASP A 614 3.77 -26.20 -28.79
N ILE A 615 3.07 -25.35 -29.53
CA ILE A 615 1.60 -25.38 -29.60
C ILE A 615 1.03 -26.62 -30.31
N ASN A 616 1.80 -27.28 -31.18
CA ASN A 616 1.36 -28.52 -31.82
C ASN A 616 1.36 -29.68 -30.82
N GLU A 617 2.36 -29.74 -29.94
CA GLU A 617 2.39 -30.72 -28.84
C GLU A 617 1.20 -30.54 -27.88
N VAL A 618 0.76 -29.29 -27.65
CA VAL A 618 -0.46 -28.99 -26.89
C VAL A 618 -1.70 -29.58 -27.56
N LYS A 619 -1.84 -29.39 -28.88
CA LYS A 619 -2.94 -29.98 -29.67
C LYS A 619 -2.93 -31.50 -29.63
N GLU A 620 -1.77 -32.11 -29.84
CA GLU A 620 -1.61 -33.57 -29.77
C GLU A 620 -1.99 -34.12 -28.40
N SER A 621 -1.61 -33.42 -27.32
CA SER A 621 -1.96 -33.76 -25.95
C SER A 621 -3.47 -33.67 -25.72
N ILE A 622 -4.14 -32.60 -26.17
CA ILE A 622 -5.61 -32.47 -26.10
C ILE A 622 -6.27 -33.61 -26.86
N GLU A 623 -5.89 -33.86 -28.12
CA GLU A 623 -6.48 -34.94 -28.92
C GLU A 623 -6.28 -36.32 -28.28
N ASN A 624 -5.12 -36.57 -27.67
CA ASN A 624 -4.84 -37.80 -26.95
C ASN A 624 -5.74 -37.95 -25.71
N ILE A 625 -5.91 -36.88 -24.92
CA ILE A 625 -6.78 -36.85 -23.74
C ILE A 625 -8.26 -37.05 -24.13
N LEU A 626 -8.69 -36.54 -25.27
CA LEU A 626 -10.06 -36.74 -25.77
C LEU A 626 -10.31 -38.17 -26.25
N LYS A 627 -9.29 -38.83 -26.83
CA LYS A 627 -9.39 -40.19 -27.39
C LYS A 627 -9.15 -41.29 -26.36
N ASN A 628 -8.29 -41.05 -25.36
CA ASN A 628 -7.79 -42.06 -24.44
C ASN A 628 -8.03 -41.69 -22.97
N THR A 629 -7.93 -42.66 -22.07
CA THR A 629 -7.92 -42.38 -20.62
C THR A 629 -6.60 -41.68 -20.25
N PRO A 630 -6.63 -40.50 -19.60
CA PRO A 630 -5.42 -39.77 -19.26
C PRO A 630 -4.51 -40.52 -18.27
N ILE A 631 -3.20 -40.41 -18.47
CA ILE A 631 -2.18 -40.93 -17.55
C ILE A 631 -1.78 -39.76 -16.63
N LEU A 632 -2.02 -39.92 -15.32
CA LEU A 632 -1.84 -38.86 -14.31
C LEU A 632 -0.95 -39.34 -13.15
N GLN A 633 0.17 -40.01 -13.44
CA GLN A 633 0.99 -40.65 -12.42
C GLN A 633 1.78 -39.62 -11.61
N LEU A 634 2.48 -38.71 -12.30
CA LEU A 634 3.25 -37.65 -11.66
C LEU A 634 2.32 -36.66 -10.95
N GLN A 635 1.21 -36.30 -11.59
CA GLN A 635 0.20 -35.42 -11.00
C GLN A 635 -0.38 -36.00 -9.69
N LYS A 636 -0.68 -37.31 -9.62
CA LYS A 636 -1.19 -37.93 -8.39
C LYS A 636 -0.17 -37.92 -7.25
N LYS A 637 1.12 -38.08 -7.56
CA LYS A 637 2.19 -37.94 -6.57
C LYS A 637 2.31 -36.49 -6.10
N ALA A 638 2.31 -35.52 -7.02
CA ALA A 638 2.33 -34.11 -6.65
C ALA A 638 1.10 -33.72 -5.81
N LYS A 639 -0.09 -34.30 -6.08
CA LYS A 639 -1.30 -34.08 -5.29
C LYS A 639 -1.12 -34.48 -3.83
N SER A 640 -0.42 -35.59 -3.52
CA SER A 640 -0.15 -35.97 -2.13
C SER A 640 0.80 -35.00 -1.43
N ASP A 641 1.73 -34.40 -2.16
CA ASP A 641 2.76 -33.53 -1.60
C ASP A 641 2.24 -32.09 -1.41
N PHE A 642 1.39 -31.61 -2.31
CA PHE A 642 0.96 -30.20 -2.35
C PHE A 642 -0.51 -29.93 -2.03
N CYS A 643 -1.39 -30.94 -2.16
CA CYS A 643 -2.84 -30.75 -2.09
C CYS A 643 -3.51 -31.64 -1.01
N ALA A 644 -2.74 -32.19 -0.07
CA ALA A 644 -3.25 -33.10 0.97
C ALA A 644 -4.38 -32.49 1.83
N TYR A 645 -4.39 -31.16 1.98
CA TYR A 645 -5.40 -30.42 2.74
C TYR A 645 -6.43 -29.69 1.85
N ASP A 646 -6.43 -29.94 0.54
CA ASP A 646 -7.43 -29.38 -0.40
C ASP A 646 -8.58 -30.37 -0.59
N ASP A 647 -9.30 -30.64 0.50
CA ASP A 647 -10.36 -31.66 0.64
C ASP A 647 -11.79 -31.09 0.66
N GLY A 648 -11.95 -29.79 0.42
CA GLY A 648 -13.23 -29.07 0.51
C GLY A 648 -13.59 -28.59 1.92
N LEU A 649 -12.69 -28.73 2.91
CA LEU A 649 -12.91 -28.31 4.30
C LEU A 649 -11.92 -27.23 4.76
N ALA A 650 -11.14 -26.64 3.84
CA ALA A 650 -10.09 -25.67 4.19
C ALA A 650 -10.66 -24.39 4.82
N THR A 651 -11.79 -23.89 4.31
CA THR A 651 -12.49 -22.71 4.83
C THR A 651 -12.97 -22.95 6.25
N LYS A 652 -13.53 -24.13 6.53
CA LYS A 652 -13.95 -24.51 7.89
C LYS A 652 -12.75 -24.52 8.83
N ARG A 653 -11.63 -25.17 8.46
CA ARG A 653 -10.41 -25.20 9.28
C ARG A 653 -9.89 -23.81 9.60
N VAL A 654 -9.87 -22.92 8.61
CA VAL A 654 -9.42 -21.52 8.80
C VAL A 654 -10.37 -20.74 9.71
N VAL A 655 -11.69 -20.90 9.55
CA VAL A 655 -12.68 -20.26 10.44
C VAL A 655 -12.56 -20.80 11.87
N ASP A 656 -12.40 -22.11 12.02
CA ASP A 656 -12.20 -22.77 13.31
C ASP A 656 -10.92 -22.30 14.02
N LEU A 657 -9.83 -22.10 13.27
CA LEU A 657 -8.60 -21.50 13.77
C LEU A 657 -8.81 -20.06 14.25
N ILE A 658 -9.29 -19.15 13.39
CA ILE A 658 -9.25 -17.71 13.69
C ILE A 658 -10.37 -17.21 14.61
N PHE A 659 -11.51 -17.90 14.66
CA PHE A 659 -12.65 -17.50 15.50
C PHE A 659 -12.81 -18.34 16.78
N PHE A 660 -12.31 -19.58 16.78
CA PHE A 660 -12.50 -20.51 17.90
C PHE A 660 -11.18 -21.06 18.46
N ASN A 661 -10.02 -20.67 17.92
CA ASN A 661 -8.68 -21.14 18.31
C ASN A 661 -8.55 -22.68 18.31
N LYS A 662 -9.24 -23.36 17.39
CA LYS A 662 -9.15 -24.81 17.23
C LYS A 662 -8.00 -25.19 16.32
N THR A 663 -7.21 -26.17 16.72
CA THR A 663 -5.97 -26.57 16.04
C THR A 663 -5.83 -28.07 15.85
N GLU A 664 -6.85 -28.86 16.19
CA GLU A 664 -6.78 -30.33 16.21
C GLU A 664 -6.67 -30.96 14.81
N GLU A 665 -7.18 -30.27 13.79
CA GLU A 665 -7.25 -30.74 12.39
C GLU A 665 -6.19 -30.11 11.48
N ILE A 666 -5.22 -29.38 12.04
CA ILE A 666 -4.21 -28.62 11.27
C ILE A 666 -2.81 -28.78 11.86
N GLU A 667 -1.82 -28.68 11.00
CA GLU A 667 -0.43 -28.58 11.40
C GLU A 667 -0.04 -27.10 11.55
N ILE A 668 0.70 -26.77 12.61
CA ILE A 668 1.27 -25.43 12.82
C ILE A 668 2.79 -25.54 12.69
N SER A 669 3.39 -24.71 11.84
CA SER A 669 4.84 -24.63 11.66
C SER A 669 5.51 -24.33 13.00
N LYS A 670 6.48 -25.16 13.37
CA LYS A 670 7.24 -25.02 14.62
C LYS A 670 8.45 -24.13 14.36
N GLN A 671 8.59 -23.07 15.15
CA GLN A 671 9.81 -22.26 15.19
C GLN A 671 10.87 -22.97 16.03
N GLU A 672 12.15 -22.75 15.73
CA GLU A 672 13.24 -23.24 16.58
C GLU A 672 13.36 -22.38 17.85
N GLU A 673 13.72 -22.99 18.99
CA GLU A 673 13.93 -22.29 20.26
C GLU A 673 15.32 -21.62 20.35
N LYS A 674 15.68 -20.83 19.34
CA LYS A 674 16.91 -20.01 19.34
C LYS A 674 16.68 -18.67 20.03
N GLU A 675 17.75 -18.11 20.61
CA GLU A 675 17.72 -16.71 21.04
C GLU A 675 17.88 -15.80 19.82
N SER A 676 17.01 -14.80 19.70
CA SER A 676 16.95 -13.91 18.53
C SER A 676 17.69 -12.60 18.79
N ILE A 677 18.60 -12.22 17.89
CA ILE A 677 19.40 -10.99 17.95
C ILE A 677 19.04 -10.08 16.78
N LEU A 678 18.54 -8.87 17.07
CA LEU A 678 18.35 -7.81 16.09
C LEU A 678 19.55 -6.86 16.08
N ILE A 679 20.21 -6.69 14.94
CA ILE A 679 21.41 -5.84 14.82
C ILE A 679 21.26 -4.79 13.71
N TYR A 680 21.59 -3.54 14.04
CA TYR A 680 21.74 -2.45 13.07
C TYR A 680 23.21 -2.05 12.96
N GLY A 681 23.80 -2.22 11.77
CA GLY A 681 25.21 -1.92 11.51
C GLY A 681 25.45 -0.73 10.57
N GLY A 682 24.45 0.13 10.38
CA GLY A 682 24.59 1.30 9.51
C GLY A 682 24.18 1.05 8.06
N PRO A 683 24.43 2.01 7.16
CA PRO A 683 24.12 1.90 5.73
C PRO A 683 25.17 1.09 4.93
N LEU A 684 25.98 0.27 5.59
CA LEU A 684 27.00 -0.61 4.98
C LEU A 684 28.07 0.13 4.16
N MET A 685 28.51 1.30 4.61
CA MET A 685 29.63 2.03 3.98
C MET A 685 30.91 1.19 3.97
N ALA A 686 31.74 1.31 2.93
CA ALA A 686 33.05 0.65 2.87
C ALA A 686 34.04 1.24 3.90
N ASN A 687 33.99 0.75 5.14
CA ASN A 687 34.83 1.18 6.26
C ASN A 687 34.99 0.06 7.31
N GLY A 688 35.83 0.31 8.31
CA GLY A 688 36.12 -0.69 9.36
C GLY A 688 34.91 -1.08 10.23
N ILE A 689 33.93 -0.20 10.41
CA ILE A 689 32.71 -0.50 11.19
C ILE A 689 31.90 -1.57 10.46
N THR A 690 31.65 -1.38 9.16
CA THR A 690 30.92 -2.35 8.33
C THR A 690 31.67 -3.66 8.22
N THR A 691 32.99 -3.65 8.03
CA THR A 691 33.80 -4.89 8.03
C THR A 691 33.66 -5.65 9.35
N SER A 692 33.79 -4.97 10.49
CA SER A 692 33.61 -5.60 11.80
C SER A 692 32.18 -6.14 12.00
N PHE A 693 31.18 -5.37 11.58
CA PHE A 693 29.78 -5.77 11.65
C PHE A 693 29.50 -7.06 10.87
N ILE A 694 30.00 -7.15 9.63
CA ILE A 694 29.87 -8.34 8.78
C ILE A 694 30.58 -9.53 9.42
N ASN A 695 31.82 -9.35 9.89
CA ASN A 695 32.58 -10.41 10.55
C ASN A 695 31.82 -10.96 11.77
N LEU A 696 31.30 -10.07 12.62
CA LEU A 696 30.53 -10.47 13.80
C LEU A 696 29.30 -11.29 13.41
N CYS A 697 28.46 -10.77 12.52
CA CYS A 697 27.25 -11.47 12.08
C CYS A 697 27.56 -12.84 11.45
N ASN A 698 28.64 -12.96 10.69
CA ASN A 698 29.02 -14.20 10.05
C ASN A 698 29.58 -15.23 11.05
N LEU A 699 30.23 -14.79 12.13
CA LEU A 699 30.88 -15.66 13.12
C LEU A 699 30.02 -16.01 14.35
N ILE A 700 28.88 -15.34 14.57
CA ILE A 700 27.94 -15.74 15.63
C ILE A 700 27.48 -17.19 15.43
N ASP A 701 27.38 -17.95 16.53
CA ASP A 701 26.96 -19.35 16.58
C ASP A 701 25.46 -19.49 16.22
N LYS A 702 25.21 -19.77 14.94
CA LYS A 702 23.86 -19.91 14.36
C LYS A 702 23.10 -21.14 14.87
N SER A 703 23.76 -22.05 15.60
CA SER A 703 23.08 -23.17 16.26
C SER A 703 22.32 -22.72 17.52
N LYS A 704 22.75 -21.62 18.13
CA LYS A 704 22.14 -21.06 19.36
C LYS A 704 21.36 -19.78 19.10
N TYR A 705 21.82 -18.97 18.15
CA TYR A 705 21.26 -17.66 17.90
C TYR A 705 20.65 -17.54 16.50
N SER A 706 19.48 -16.91 16.41
CA SER A 706 18.90 -16.41 15.17
C SER A 706 19.33 -14.95 15.00
N ILE A 707 19.89 -14.60 13.83
CA ILE A 707 20.43 -13.26 13.58
C ILE A 707 19.53 -12.56 12.57
N THR A 708 19.05 -11.38 12.94
CA THR A 708 18.31 -10.48 12.05
C THR A 708 19.05 -9.16 11.93
N ILE A 709 19.32 -8.72 10.71
CA ILE A 709 19.87 -7.39 10.45
C ILE A 709 18.78 -6.45 9.93
N THR A 710 18.91 -5.17 10.26
CA THR A 710 18.04 -4.10 9.76
C THR A 710 18.84 -2.95 9.19
N PHE A 711 18.29 -2.26 8.18
CA PHE A 711 18.86 -1.07 7.54
C PHE A 711 17.79 -0.35 6.71
N ASP A 712 18.13 0.83 6.17
CA ASP A 712 17.33 1.50 5.14
C ASP A 712 17.80 1.05 3.74
N PRO A 713 16.98 0.31 2.96
CA PRO A 713 17.38 -0.18 1.64
C PRO A 713 17.79 0.94 0.68
N ASN A 714 17.16 2.11 0.76
CA ASN A 714 17.51 3.22 -0.12
C ASN A 714 18.91 3.73 0.19
N ALA A 715 19.33 3.70 1.47
CA ALA A 715 20.67 4.13 1.86
C ALA A 715 21.76 3.15 1.38
N VAL A 716 21.44 1.87 1.25
CA VAL A 716 22.35 0.86 0.67
C VAL A 716 22.42 1.02 -0.85
N LEU A 717 21.27 1.20 -1.52
CA LEU A 717 21.20 1.40 -2.98
C LEU A 717 21.83 2.70 -3.51
N LEU A 718 22.30 3.59 -2.64
CA LEU A 718 22.98 4.82 -3.06
C LEU A 718 24.33 4.57 -3.76
N GLU A 719 25.04 3.49 -3.41
CA GLU A 719 26.36 3.17 -3.92
C GLU A 719 26.52 1.65 -4.07
N ASP A 720 26.96 1.18 -5.25
CA ASP A 720 27.10 -0.26 -5.56
C ASP A 720 27.98 -0.99 -4.54
N VAL A 721 29.03 -0.34 -4.04
CA VAL A 721 29.93 -0.91 -3.03
C VAL A 721 29.19 -1.32 -1.74
N ARG A 722 28.08 -0.68 -1.38
CA ARG A 722 27.28 -1.02 -0.18
C ARG A 722 26.44 -2.27 -0.43
N VAL A 723 25.96 -2.47 -1.66
CA VAL A 723 25.31 -3.72 -2.09
C VAL A 723 26.33 -4.85 -2.09
N GLU A 724 27.56 -4.60 -2.55
CA GLU A 724 28.66 -5.57 -2.43
C GLU A 724 28.96 -5.94 -0.97
N GLN A 725 28.94 -4.97 -0.04
CA GLN A 725 29.07 -5.27 1.40
C GLN A 725 27.90 -6.13 1.91
N PHE A 726 26.67 -5.82 1.51
CA PHE A 726 25.50 -6.63 1.87
C PHE A 726 25.63 -8.09 1.39
N ASN A 727 26.16 -8.31 0.19
CA ASN A 727 26.34 -9.65 -0.36
C ASN A 727 27.38 -10.51 0.38
N LYS A 728 28.13 -9.94 1.34
CA LYS A 728 29.08 -10.68 2.19
C LYS A 728 28.43 -11.34 3.41
N PHE A 729 27.18 -11.00 3.74
CA PHE A 729 26.46 -11.69 4.82
C PHE A 729 26.14 -13.14 4.41
N HIS A 730 26.27 -14.06 5.36
CA HIS A 730 25.79 -15.44 5.17
C HIS A 730 24.29 -15.47 4.86
N LYS A 731 23.84 -16.37 3.98
CA LYS A 731 22.43 -16.45 3.55
C LYS A 731 21.46 -16.73 4.70
N ASP A 732 21.89 -17.43 5.75
CA ASP A 732 21.07 -17.72 6.94
C ASP A 732 20.74 -16.49 7.82
N ILE A 733 21.38 -15.33 7.56
CA ILE A 733 21.08 -14.10 8.28
C ILE A 733 19.79 -13.51 7.70
N LYS A 734 18.80 -13.27 8.57
CA LYS A 734 17.52 -12.69 8.22
C LYS A 734 17.64 -11.18 8.03
N VAL A 735 16.86 -10.61 7.12
CA VAL A 735 16.85 -9.18 6.85
C VAL A 735 15.46 -8.59 7.04
N VAL A 736 15.30 -7.68 7.99
CA VAL A 736 14.05 -6.91 8.18
C VAL A 736 14.35 -5.43 7.94
N PRO A 737 14.15 -4.93 6.71
CA PRO A 737 14.50 -3.56 6.36
C PRO A 737 13.46 -2.55 6.87
N ARG A 738 13.93 -1.34 7.22
CA ARG A 738 13.06 -0.20 7.56
C ARG A 738 12.82 0.65 6.33
N PHE A 739 11.55 0.82 5.96
CA PHE A 739 11.13 1.66 4.84
C PHE A 739 9.79 2.36 5.14
N GLY A 740 9.40 3.28 4.26
CA GLY A 740 8.20 4.10 4.44
C GLY A 740 8.39 5.25 5.44
N ARG A 741 7.32 6.03 5.66
CA ARG A 741 7.31 7.15 6.62
C ARG A 741 6.86 6.66 7.99
N MET A 742 7.48 7.19 9.04
CA MET A 742 7.09 6.92 10.43
C MET A 742 5.68 7.48 10.70
N LEU A 743 4.84 6.70 11.39
CA LEU A 743 3.51 7.15 11.83
C LEU A 743 3.66 8.02 13.08
N MET A 744 3.13 9.24 13.01
CA MET A 744 3.19 10.24 14.06
C MET A 744 1.89 11.05 14.10
N THR A 745 1.42 11.37 15.30
CA THR A 745 0.48 12.47 15.54
C THR A 745 1.19 13.80 15.28
N LEU A 746 0.41 14.88 15.24
CA LEU A 746 0.97 16.22 15.05
C LEU A 746 1.88 16.65 16.22
N GLU A 747 1.51 16.29 17.44
CA GLU A 747 2.27 16.59 18.66
C GLU A 747 3.63 15.87 18.68
N GLU A 748 3.63 14.56 18.44
CA GLU A 748 4.85 13.76 18.39
C GLU A 748 5.82 14.28 17.33
N ARG A 749 5.29 14.72 16.18
CA ARG A 749 6.12 15.28 15.09
C ARG A 749 6.82 16.57 15.50
N GLU A 750 6.15 17.47 16.24
CA GLU A 750 6.80 18.68 16.76
C GLU A 750 7.86 18.34 17.79
N LEU A 751 7.60 17.39 18.71
CA LEU A 751 8.60 16.95 19.69
C LEU A 751 9.82 16.31 19.02
N ILE A 752 9.61 15.47 18.01
CA ILE A 752 10.70 14.86 17.24
C ILE A 752 11.50 15.92 16.47
N SER A 753 10.82 16.89 15.86
CA SER A 753 11.47 18.04 15.21
C SER A 753 12.29 18.87 16.20
N ARG A 754 11.75 19.13 17.40
CA ARG A 754 12.45 19.83 18.49
C ARG A 754 13.69 19.07 18.95
N PHE A 755 13.60 17.76 19.15
CA PHE A 755 14.74 16.93 19.53
C PHE A 755 15.82 16.94 18.43
N ASN A 756 15.44 16.69 17.18
CA ASN A 756 16.36 16.66 16.05
C ASN A 756 17.04 18.01 15.80
N SER A 757 16.36 19.13 16.05
CA SER A 757 16.94 20.48 15.96
C SER A 757 17.86 20.85 17.14
N GLY A 758 18.11 19.91 18.07
CA GLY A 758 18.99 20.14 19.22
C GLY A 758 18.39 21.06 20.28
N ARG A 759 17.08 21.36 20.17
CA ARG A 759 16.35 22.15 21.16
C ARG A 759 16.04 21.36 22.43
N GLY A 760 16.22 20.04 22.45
CA GLY A 760 16.04 19.19 23.65
C GLY A 760 14.58 19.04 24.11
N LEU A 761 14.35 18.10 25.03
CA LEU A 761 13.06 17.80 25.65
C LEU A 761 13.16 18.05 27.17
N TYR A 762 12.31 18.93 27.70
CA TYR A 762 12.51 19.57 29.01
C TYR A 762 11.67 18.99 30.16
N GLY A 763 10.82 17.99 29.89
CA GLY A 763 9.96 17.33 30.89
C GLY A 763 9.77 15.84 30.60
N SER A 764 9.39 15.07 31.62
CA SER A 764 9.13 13.63 31.52
C SER A 764 8.02 13.31 30.52
N GLU A 765 6.97 14.12 30.48
CA GLU A 765 5.83 13.92 29.57
C GLU A 765 6.25 14.04 28.09
N MET A 766 7.18 14.96 27.78
CA MET A 766 7.74 15.06 26.43
C MET A 766 8.53 13.81 26.05
N TRP A 767 9.26 13.23 27.01
CA TRP A 767 9.99 11.97 26.80
C TRP A 767 9.03 10.79 26.65
N ASP A 768 7.94 10.73 27.42
CA ASP A 768 6.94 9.67 27.32
C ASP A 768 6.28 9.65 25.93
N ILE A 769 5.84 10.82 25.43
CA ILE A 769 5.25 10.94 24.08
C ILE A 769 6.28 10.57 23.00
N PHE A 770 7.53 11.04 23.17
CA PHE A 770 8.60 10.77 22.24
C PHE A 770 8.98 9.29 22.19
N GLU A 771 9.12 8.62 23.33
CA GLU A 771 9.34 7.18 23.43
C GLU A 771 8.20 6.39 22.82
N TYR A 772 6.95 6.79 23.12
CA TYR A 772 5.77 6.12 22.62
C TYR A 772 5.72 6.11 21.09
N ALA A 773 6.03 7.24 20.45
CA ALA A 773 6.13 7.33 18.99
C ALA A 773 7.18 6.36 18.42
N HIS A 774 8.36 6.25 19.04
CA HIS A 774 9.43 5.35 18.58
C HIS A 774 9.13 3.87 18.85
N LYS A 775 8.47 3.53 19.96
CA LYS A 775 7.93 2.18 20.20
C LYS A 775 6.90 1.80 19.13
N ARG A 776 6.06 2.76 18.70
CA ARG A 776 5.14 2.55 17.58
C ARG A 776 5.87 2.36 16.25
N GLU A 777 6.93 3.11 15.97
CA GLU A 777 7.78 2.88 14.78
C GLU A 777 8.47 1.51 14.82
N PHE A 778 9.02 1.10 15.97
CA PHE A 778 9.59 -0.24 16.13
C PHE A 778 8.56 -1.30 15.78
N LYS A 779 7.37 -1.20 16.38
CA LYS A 779 6.25 -2.09 16.12
C LYS A 779 5.81 -2.06 14.66
N ARG A 780 5.88 -0.91 13.97
CA ARG A 780 5.56 -0.83 12.53
C ARG A 780 6.52 -1.65 11.70
N VAL A 781 7.82 -1.54 11.96
CA VAL A 781 8.89 -2.19 11.19
C VAL A 781 8.96 -3.68 11.49
N PHE A 782 8.96 -4.04 12.78
CA PHE A 782 9.23 -5.40 13.24
C PHE A 782 7.99 -6.18 13.69
N GLY A 783 6.81 -5.56 13.67
CA GLY A 783 5.57 -6.21 14.06
C GLY A 783 5.59 -6.71 15.49
N TYR A 784 5.27 -7.99 15.66
CA TYR A 784 5.38 -8.71 16.93
C TYR A 784 6.55 -9.70 16.92
N GLY A 785 7.53 -9.51 16.02
CA GLY A 785 8.69 -10.38 15.94
C GLY A 785 9.41 -10.50 17.28
N LYS A 786 9.86 -11.71 17.61
CA LYS A 786 10.59 -11.99 18.86
C LYS A 786 12.06 -11.61 18.69
N PHE A 787 12.55 -10.75 19.58
CA PHE A 787 13.96 -10.40 19.72
C PHE A 787 14.35 -10.46 21.19
N ASP A 788 15.26 -11.36 21.54
CA ASP A 788 15.81 -11.48 22.88
C ASP A 788 16.88 -10.41 23.13
N HIS A 789 17.62 -10.03 22.08
CA HIS A 789 18.70 -9.04 22.16
C HIS A 789 18.61 -8.00 21.03
N ILE A 790 18.89 -6.73 21.35
CA ILE A 790 18.90 -5.64 20.37
C ILE A 790 20.25 -4.91 20.43
N VAL A 791 20.94 -4.85 19.29
CA VAL A 791 22.27 -4.27 19.19
C VAL A 791 22.29 -3.17 18.13
N ASN A 792 22.47 -1.92 18.56
CA ASN A 792 22.88 -0.86 17.65
C ASN A 792 24.40 -0.89 17.51
N PHE A 793 24.87 -1.66 16.53
CA PHE A 793 26.28 -1.84 16.27
C PHE A 793 26.90 -0.60 15.62
N GLU A 794 26.17 0.26 14.92
CA GLU A 794 26.75 1.47 14.32
C GLU A 794 27.00 2.58 15.36
N GLY A 795 25.96 2.99 16.10
CA GLY A 795 26.09 3.89 17.24
C GLY A 795 26.28 5.39 16.95
N TYR A 796 26.10 5.86 15.70
CA TYR A 796 26.22 7.27 15.31
C TYR A 796 24.87 7.92 14.99
N THR A 797 24.02 7.20 14.26
CA THR A 797 22.82 7.79 13.67
C THR A 797 21.72 7.98 14.72
N VAL A 798 21.26 9.22 14.92
CA VAL A 798 20.29 9.58 15.98
C VAL A 798 19.00 8.76 15.88
N PHE A 799 18.39 8.69 14.69
CA PHE A 799 17.12 7.97 14.48
C PHE A 799 17.24 6.48 14.85
N TRP A 800 18.28 5.81 14.35
CA TRP A 800 18.50 4.39 14.63
C TRP A 800 18.88 4.16 16.09
N SER A 801 19.63 5.08 16.69
CA SER A 801 19.95 5.02 18.12
C SER A 801 18.70 5.11 19.00
N LEU A 802 17.68 5.84 18.57
CA LEU A 802 16.38 5.85 19.24
C LEU A 802 15.61 4.57 18.97
N LEU A 803 15.43 4.18 17.71
CA LEU A 803 14.63 3.02 17.33
C LEU A 803 15.14 1.73 18.00
N MET A 804 16.46 1.51 17.99
CA MET A 804 17.11 0.34 18.57
C MET A 804 17.23 0.40 20.10
N GLY A 805 17.09 1.60 20.70
CA GLY A 805 17.09 1.77 22.14
C GLY A 805 15.74 1.47 22.80
N MET A 806 14.66 1.37 22.03
CA MET A 806 13.33 1.19 22.59
C MET A 806 13.22 -0.10 23.41
N LYS A 807 12.88 0.04 24.70
CA LYS A 807 12.65 -1.10 25.59
C LYS A 807 11.32 -1.77 25.26
N LEU A 808 11.39 -3.04 24.87
CA LEU A 808 10.23 -3.84 24.47
C LEU A 808 10.02 -4.99 25.45
N GLU A 809 8.81 -5.51 25.48
CA GLU A 809 8.46 -6.71 26.25
C GLU A 809 9.26 -7.91 25.72
N GLY A 810 9.92 -8.67 26.61
CA GLY A 810 10.68 -9.87 26.25
C GLY A 810 12.15 -9.65 25.87
N VAL A 811 12.61 -8.41 25.66
CA VAL A 811 14.03 -8.12 25.39
C VAL A 811 14.85 -8.30 26.68
N LYS A 812 15.85 -9.18 26.63
CA LYS A 812 16.76 -9.51 27.75
C LYS A 812 17.89 -8.50 27.88
N SER A 813 18.39 -7.97 26.77
CA SER A 813 19.39 -6.91 26.77
C SER A 813 19.34 -6.04 25.52
N ASN A 814 19.74 -4.77 25.69
CA ASN A 814 20.02 -3.88 24.58
C ASN A 814 21.36 -3.15 24.72
N ALA A 815 22.04 -2.94 23.59
CA ALA A 815 23.38 -2.39 23.56
C ALA A 815 23.60 -1.42 22.39
N ILE A 816 24.43 -0.41 22.61
CA ILE A 816 24.90 0.54 21.59
C ILE A 816 26.42 0.59 21.55
N TYR A 817 27.00 0.49 20.36
CA TYR A 817 28.45 0.46 20.17
C TYR A 817 29.07 1.86 20.01
N GLN A 818 30.35 1.97 20.37
CA GLN A 818 31.20 3.13 20.21
C GLN A 818 32.51 2.69 19.55
N HIS A 819 32.69 3.06 18.29
CA HIS A 819 33.82 2.62 17.48
C HIS A 819 35.07 3.48 17.60
N ASN A 820 34.97 4.67 18.21
CA ASN A 820 36.01 5.69 18.32
C ASN A 820 35.84 6.50 19.62
N ASP A 821 36.75 7.46 19.87
CA ASP A 821 36.49 8.57 20.81
C ASP A 821 35.36 9.46 20.28
N LEU A 822 34.16 9.24 20.82
CA LEU A 822 32.98 9.96 20.36
C LEU A 822 32.96 11.42 20.82
N TYR A 823 33.71 11.78 21.86
CA TYR A 823 33.79 13.16 22.30
C TYR A 823 34.66 14.01 21.37
N ALA A 824 35.80 13.48 20.94
CA ALA A 824 36.62 14.11 19.90
C ALA A 824 35.85 14.24 18.59
N GLU A 825 35.15 13.19 18.15
CA GLU A 825 34.35 13.24 16.93
C GLU A 825 33.19 14.23 17.02
N TYR A 826 32.53 14.33 18.18
CA TYR A 826 31.51 15.37 18.44
C TYR A 826 32.07 16.78 18.24
N LYS A 827 33.26 17.05 18.80
CA LYS A 827 33.89 18.38 18.69
C LYS A 827 34.38 18.72 17.30
N MET A 828 34.89 17.73 16.57
CA MET A 828 35.61 17.96 15.31
C MET A 828 34.75 17.79 14.06
N LYS A 829 33.80 16.84 14.08
CA LYS A 829 33.20 16.30 12.85
C LYS A 829 31.68 16.20 12.89
N TYR A 830 31.11 15.76 14.01
CA TYR A 830 29.70 15.40 14.10
C TYR A 830 29.00 16.05 15.30
N PRO A 831 28.66 17.35 15.23
CA PRO A 831 27.98 18.05 16.33
C PRO A 831 26.64 17.42 16.74
N TYR A 832 25.98 16.70 15.82
CA TYR A 832 24.72 16.00 16.08
C TYR A 832 24.87 14.78 17.02
N LEU A 833 26.09 14.32 17.31
CA LEU A 833 26.32 13.22 18.26
C LEU A 833 25.83 13.57 19.68
N LYS A 834 25.69 14.86 20.00
CA LYS A 834 25.04 15.30 21.24
C LYS A 834 23.66 14.65 21.41
N GLN A 835 22.83 14.62 20.36
CA GLN A 835 21.52 13.99 20.38
C GLN A 835 21.65 12.47 20.53
N THR A 836 22.62 11.84 19.87
CA THR A 836 22.92 10.41 20.03
C THR A 836 23.26 10.05 21.48
N PHE A 837 24.06 10.88 22.18
CA PHE A 837 24.39 10.66 23.59
C PHE A 837 23.16 10.76 24.50
N GLU A 838 22.18 11.61 24.17
CA GLU A 838 20.93 11.66 24.93
C GLU A 838 20.13 10.35 24.85
N THR A 839 20.30 9.56 23.77
CA THR A 839 19.64 8.25 23.59
C THR A 839 20.21 7.15 24.50
N TYR A 840 21.43 7.31 25.03
CA TYR A 840 22.10 6.30 25.87
C TYR A 840 21.35 5.97 27.16
N ARG A 841 20.39 6.81 27.55
CA ARG A 841 19.46 6.51 28.65
C ARG A 841 18.64 5.25 28.40
N PHE A 842 18.36 4.93 27.13
CA PHE A 842 17.51 3.80 26.72
C PHE A 842 18.26 2.47 26.61
N TYR A 843 19.59 2.50 26.67
CA TYR A 843 20.42 1.30 26.56
C TYR A 843 20.84 0.79 27.93
N ASP A 844 20.88 -0.53 28.10
CA ASP A 844 21.44 -1.20 29.27
C ASP A 844 22.96 -1.10 29.24
N LYS A 845 23.56 -1.22 28.05
CA LYS A 845 25.01 -1.29 27.83
C LYS A 845 25.47 -0.32 26.74
N ILE A 846 26.58 0.37 27.00
CA ILE A 846 27.31 1.22 26.04
C ILE A 846 28.66 0.55 25.79
N VAL A 847 28.89 0.08 24.58
CA VAL A 847 29.96 -0.87 24.26
C VAL A 847 31.05 -0.20 23.44
N SER A 848 32.21 0.04 24.02
CA SER A 848 33.37 0.46 23.22
C SER A 848 34.10 -0.73 22.62
N VAL A 849 34.69 -0.55 21.44
CA VAL A 849 35.44 -1.61 20.74
C VAL A 849 36.78 -2.00 21.40
N SER A 850 37.15 -1.37 22.50
CA SER A 850 38.30 -1.76 23.33
C SER A 850 38.21 -1.19 24.74
N GLU A 851 38.95 -1.78 25.68
CA GLU A 851 39.00 -1.33 27.08
C GLU A 851 39.48 0.13 27.20
N LYS A 852 40.53 0.52 26.46
CA LYS A 852 41.06 1.89 26.50
C LYS A 852 40.07 2.91 25.92
N THR A 853 39.39 2.57 24.82
CA THR A 853 38.34 3.43 24.24
C THR A 853 37.15 3.54 25.19
N LYS A 854 36.78 2.47 25.91
CA LYS A 854 35.76 2.50 26.97
C LYS A 854 36.13 3.50 28.07
N GLU A 855 37.34 3.41 28.62
CA GLU A 855 37.79 4.31 29.68
C GLU A 855 37.70 5.78 29.26
N HIS A 856 38.17 6.09 28.05
CA HIS A 856 38.17 7.45 27.50
C HIS A 856 36.76 7.99 27.24
N ASN A 857 35.90 7.21 26.58
CA ASN A 857 34.51 7.60 26.33
C ASN A 857 33.73 7.72 27.64
N ARG A 858 33.90 6.79 28.57
CA ARG A 858 33.24 6.85 29.89
C ARG A 858 33.57 8.15 30.61
N GLU A 859 34.85 8.52 30.70
CA GLU A 859 35.27 9.75 31.37
C GLU A 859 34.67 10.99 30.71
N ASN A 860 34.87 11.15 29.41
CA ASN A 860 34.44 12.35 28.69
C ASN A 860 32.92 12.46 28.60
N LEU A 861 32.21 11.39 28.28
CA LEU A 861 30.77 11.44 28.05
C LEU A 861 30.00 11.55 29.37
N SER A 862 30.44 10.88 30.43
CA SER A 862 29.81 11.03 31.76
C SER A 862 29.99 12.46 32.29
N LYS A 863 31.19 13.03 32.14
CA LYS A 863 31.52 14.40 32.58
C LYS A 863 30.77 15.48 31.79
N ASN A 864 30.70 15.35 30.46
CA ASN A 864 30.17 16.41 29.60
C ASN A 864 28.67 16.28 29.28
N PHE A 865 28.10 15.06 29.33
CA PHE A 865 26.72 14.79 28.90
C PHE A 865 25.87 14.04 29.93
N LYS A 866 26.37 13.81 31.15
CA LYS A 866 25.65 13.10 32.23
C LYS A 866 25.21 11.68 31.85
N VAL A 867 25.99 11.01 31.00
CA VAL A 867 25.80 9.58 30.73
C VAL A 867 26.18 8.78 31.97
N ASP A 868 25.42 7.74 32.31
CA ASP A 868 25.72 6.86 33.44
C ASP A 868 27.00 6.05 33.19
N SER A 869 28.01 6.28 34.04
CA SER A 869 29.32 5.64 33.92
C SER A 869 29.29 4.13 34.10
N ASN A 870 28.25 3.58 34.76
CA ASN A 870 28.12 2.14 35.02
C ASN A 870 27.70 1.34 33.79
N LYS A 871 27.15 2.00 32.76
CA LYS A 871 26.70 1.35 31.52
C LYS A 871 27.84 1.01 30.56
N PHE A 872 29.03 1.59 30.76
CA PHE A 872 30.14 1.44 29.84
C PHE A 872 30.84 0.09 30.00
N ILE A 873 30.87 -0.71 28.93
CA ILE A 873 31.59 -1.97 28.81
C ILE A 873 32.47 -1.96 27.54
N HIS A 874 33.27 -3.01 27.33
CA HIS A 874 34.00 -3.19 26.08
C HIS A 874 33.75 -4.57 25.47
N CYS A 875 33.77 -4.61 24.14
CA CYS A 875 33.73 -5.81 23.32
C CYS A 875 34.68 -5.62 22.14
N ASP A 876 35.73 -6.43 22.06
CA ASP A 876 36.70 -6.33 20.96
C ASP A 876 36.06 -6.80 19.64
N ASN A 877 36.53 -6.25 18.51
CA ASN A 877 36.06 -6.66 17.19
C ASN A 877 36.65 -8.02 16.80
N VAL A 878 35.85 -8.85 16.12
CA VAL A 878 36.28 -10.14 15.55
C VAL A 878 36.80 -9.98 14.12
N GLN A 879 37.66 -10.91 13.68
CA GLN A 879 38.23 -10.95 12.34
C GLN A 879 37.79 -12.19 11.57
N ASP A 880 37.58 -12.08 10.26
CA ASP A 880 37.40 -13.23 9.38
C ASP A 880 38.76 -13.84 9.02
N ILE A 881 39.33 -14.60 9.96
CA ILE A 881 40.70 -15.15 9.88
C ILE A 881 40.88 -16.01 8.64
N GLU A 882 39.92 -16.89 8.35
CA GLU A 882 40.01 -17.83 7.22
C GLU A 882 40.04 -17.07 5.90
N ASN A 883 39.13 -16.11 5.69
CA ASN A 883 39.11 -15.29 4.48
C ASN A 883 40.37 -14.42 4.34
N ILE A 884 40.89 -13.85 5.43
CA ILE A 884 42.16 -13.08 5.40
C ILE A 884 43.32 -13.99 4.94
N LEU A 885 43.46 -15.17 5.53
CA LEU A 885 44.54 -16.10 5.21
C LEU A 885 44.40 -16.66 3.79
N GLU A 886 43.19 -16.97 3.33
CA GLU A 886 42.94 -17.46 1.98
C GLU A 886 43.26 -16.38 0.95
N LYS A 887 42.67 -15.20 1.08
CA LYS A 887 42.88 -14.08 0.14
C LYS A 887 44.31 -13.55 0.14
N SER A 888 45.06 -13.70 1.23
CA SER A 888 46.47 -13.33 1.27
C SER A 888 47.36 -14.17 0.35
N LYS A 889 46.89 -15.35 -0.07
CA LYS A 889 47.59 -16.27 -0.97
C LYS A 889 47.29 -16.01 -2.44
N GLU A 890 46.27 -15.22 -2.74
CA GLU A 890 45.94 -14.83 -4.11
C GLU A 890 47.06 -13.95 -4.70
N GLU A 891 47.23 -14.01 -6.02
CA GLU A 891 48.14 -13.09 -6.70
C GLU A 891 47.60 -11.65 -6.69
N ILE A 892 48.50 -10.69 -6.64
CA ILE A 892 48.17 -9.28 -6.87
C ILE A 892 47.60 -9.13 -8.28
N ALA A 893 46.36 -8.65 -8.38
CA ALA A 893 45.58 -8.65 -9.63
C ALA A 893 46.25 -7.87 -10.79
N GLU A 894 46.84 -6.71 -10.48
CA GLU A 894 47.48 -5.86 -11.48
C GLU A 894 48.96 -6.21 -11.62
N GLU A 895 49.37 -6.66 -12.80
CA GLU A 895 50.77 -7.07 -13.07
C GLU A 895 51.76 -5.91 -12.87
N SER A 896 51.33 -4.68 -13.16
CA SER A 896 52.12 -3.46 -12.92
C SER A 896 52.46 -3.28 -11.44
N HIS A 897 51.56 -3.70 -10.53
CA HIS A 897 51.77 -3.59 -9.09
C HIS A 897 52.73 -4.65 -8.56
N LYS A 898 52.76 -5.86 -9.14
CA LYS A 898 53.66 -6.96 -8.72
C LYS A 898 55.12 -6.54 -8.72
N ASN A 899 55.54 -5.72 -9.69
CA ASN A 899 56.92 -5.29 -9.83
C ASN A 899 57.40 -4.38 -8.69
N ILE A 900 56.48 -3.72 -7.97
CA ILE A 900 56.81 -2.88 -6.81
C ILE A 900 57.43 -3.71 -5.68
N PHE A 901 56.94 -4.94 -5.51
CA PHE A 901 57.32 -5.84 -4.41
C PHE A 901 58.56 -6.70 -4.69
N LYS A 902 59.20 -6.55 -5.85
CA LYS A 902 60.38 -7.35 -6.23
C LYS A 902 61.72 -6.70 -5.84
N ASN A 903 61.74 -5.39 -5.63
CA ASN A 903 62.98 -4.61 -5.53
C ASN A 903 63.05 -3.77 -4.25
N GLY A 904 63.76 -4.26 -3.24
CA GLY A 904 63.97 -3.55 -1.97
C GLY A 904 62.86 -3.78 -0.95
N LYS A 905 62.98 -3.18 0.25
CA LYS A 905 61.97 -3.31 1.31
C LYS A 905 60.75 -2.44 0.98
N VAL A 906 59.55 -3.00 1.15
CA VAL A 906 58.27 -2.33 0.91
C VAL A 906 57.51 -2.11 2.20
N PHE A 907 57.26 -0.85 2.52
CA PHE A 907 56.30 -0.45 3.54
C PHE A 907 54.92 -0.32 2.92
N ILE A 908 53.88 -0.74 3.63
CA ILE A 908 52.49 -0.59 3.16
C ILE A 908 51.63 0.10 4.21
N ASN A 909 50.77 1.01 3.75
CA ASN A 909 49.68 1.59 4.52
C ASN A 909 48.33 1.26 3.84
N ILE A 910 47.33 0.91 4.65
CA ILE A 910 45.98 0.56 4.19
C ILE A 910 44.98 1.39 5.00
N GLY A 911 44.21 2.24 4.34
CA GLY A 911 43.17 3.02 5.00
C GLY A 911 42.61 4.16 4.17
N ARG A 912 41.53 4.78 4.68
CA ARG A 912 40.90 5.95 4.05
C ARG A 912 41.89 7.12 3.97
N LEU A 913 41.91 7.85 2.86
CA LEU A 913 42.74 9.05 2.71
C LEU A 913 42.06 10.28 3.34
N SER A 914 42.13 10.39 4.66
CA SER A 914 41.57 11.50 5.44
C SER A 914 42.60 12.10 6.42
N PRO A 915 42.41 13.37 6.87
CA PRO A 915 43.39 14.06 7.71
C PRO A 915 43.82 13.27 8.95
N GLU A 916 42.87 12.67 9.65
CA GLU A 916 43.10 11.89 10.87
C GLU A 916 43.93 10.61 10.66
N LYS A 917 44.06 10.14 9.41
CA LYS A 917 44.84 8.93 9.09
C LYS A 917 46.33 9.20 8.92
N GLY A 918 46.78 10.46 8.92
CA GLY A 918 48.19 10.81 9.03
C GLY A 918 49.05 10.57 7.77
N HIS A 919 48.45 10.50 6.57
CA HIS A 919 49.15 10.21 5.31
C HIS A 919 50.25 11.22 4.95
N ILE A 920 50.01 12.50 5.19
CA ILE A 920 51.00 13.56 4.92
C ILE A 920 52.24 13.37 5.80
N LYS A 921 52.02 13.11 7.10
CA LYS A 921 53.07 12.80 8.08
C LYS A 921 53.87 11.56 7.67
N LEU A 922 53.20 10.53 7.16
CA LEU A 922 53.85 9.31 6.65
C LEU A 922 54.76 9.59 5.45
N ILE A 923 54.29 10.35 4.46
CA ILE A 923 55.06 10.66 3.25
C ILE A 923 56.27 11.54 3.58
N ASN A 924 56.11 12.51 4.47
CA ASN A 924 57.22 13.35 4.93
C ASN A 924 58.29 12.54 5.68
N ALA A 925 57.86 11.64 6.58
CA ALA A 925 58.77 10.72 7.27
C ALA A 925 59.50 9.80 6.27
N PHE A 926 58.76 9.21 5.32
CA PHE A 926 59.32 8.34 4.28
C PHE A 926 60.33 9.07 3.39
N THR A 927 60.13 10.36 3.11
CA THR A 927 61.09 11.17 2.33
C THR A 927 62.48 11.15 2.95
N LYS A 928 62.58 11.27 4.27
CA LYS A 928 63.85 11.17 5.00
C LYS A 928 64.46 9.75 4.93
N VAL A 929 63.61 8.71 4.98
CA VAL A 929 64.05 7.31 4.85
C VAL A 929 64.61 7.03 3.46
N HIS A 930 63.89 7.46 2.42
CA HIS A 930 64.28 7.26 1.02
C HIS A 930 65.62 7.94 0.68
N GLN A 931 65.90 9.12 1.26
CA GLN A 931 67.21 9.77 1.12
C GLN A 931 68.38 8.91 1.62
N LYS A 932 68.18 8.10 2.67
CA LYS A 932 69.20 7.20 3.24
C LYS A 932 69.17 5.81 2.57
N TYR A 933 68.01 5.34 2.14
CA TYR A 933 67.81 4.03 1.51
C TYR A 933 67.01 4.13 0.20
N PRO A 934 67.65 4.45 -0.94
CA PRO A 934 66.94 4.75 -2.19
C PRO A 934 66.12 3.60 -2.81
N LYS A 935 66.36 2.35 -2.37
CA LYS A 935 65.65 1.16 -2.85
C LYS A 935 64.36 0.85 -2.08
N VAL A 936 64.05 1.57 -1.01
CA VAL A 936 62.81 1.33 -0.25
C VAL A 936 61.61 1.94 -0.97
N CYS A 937 60.46 1.28 -0.85
CA CYS A 937 59.20 1.71 -1.43
C CYS A 937 58.13 1.87 -0.35
N LEU A 938 57.18 2.77 -0.60
CA LEU A 938 55.96 2.94 0.20
C LEU A 938 54.75 2.73 -0.70
N VAL A 939 53.87 1.81 -0.32
CA VAL A 939 52.61 1.53 -1.00
C VAL A 939 51.45 2.04 -0.13
N ASN A 940 50.58 2.86 -0.70
CA ASN A 940 49.37 3.33 -0.02
C ASN A 940 48.13 2.79 -0.75
N LEU A 941 47.30 2.05 -0.01
CA LEU A 941 46.03 1.50 -0.48
C LEU A 941 44.85 2.23 0.20
N GLY A 942 43.83 2.55 -0.59
CA GLY A 942 42.61 3.21 -0.15
C GLY A 942 42.27 4.43 -1.00
N SER A 943 41.18 5.11 -0.63
CA SER A 943 40.67 6.29 -1.32
C SER A 943 40.18 7.32 -0.31
N GLY A 944 40.07 8.60 -0.69
CA GLY A 944 39.56 9.64 0.20
C GLY A 944 39.84 11.07 -0.22
N VAL A 945 39.41 12.01 0.62
CA VAL A 945 39.42 13.45 0.32
C VAL A 945 40.82 14.03 0.11
N LEU A 946 41.86 13.39 0.65
CA LEU A 946 43.26 13.83 0.52
C LEU A 946 43.97 13.29 -0.72
N GLU A 947 43.30 12.52 -1.58
CA GLU A 947 43.93 11.85 -2.72
C GLU A 947 44.73 12.81 -3.62
N LYS A 948 44.12 13.94 -4.03
CA LYS A 948 44.80 14.94 -4.87
C LYS A 948 45.98 15.61 -4.15
N GLU A 949 45.82 15.89 -2.87
CA GLU A 949 46.87 16.53 -2.06
C GLU A 949 48.08 15.62 -1.90
N ILE A 950 47.84 14.33 -1.63
CA ILE A 950 48.87 13.29 -1.53
C ILE A 950 49.62 13.13 -2.85
N GLN A 951 48.91 13.05 -3.99
CA GLN A 951 49.53 12.94 -5.31
C GLN A 951 50.42 14.16 -5.64
N LEU A 952 49.95 15.37 -5.32
CA LEU A 952 50.73 16.60 -5.50
C LEU A 952 51.95 16.64 -4.59
N LEU A 953 51.82 16.15 -3.34
CA LEU A 953 52.93 16.07 -2.40
C LEU A 953 54.02 15.11 -2.90
N ILE A 954 53.64 13.91 -3.35
CA ILE A 954 54.57 12.92 -3.92
C ILE A 954 55.35 13.52 -5.10
N LYS A 955 54.65 14.21 -6.01
CA LYS A 955 55.27 14.91 -7.15
C LYS A 955 56.20 16.04 -6.72
N LYS A 956 55.79 16.84 -5.74
CA LYS A 956 56.60 17.94 -5.19
C LYS A 956 57.90 17.42 -4.56
N LEU A 957 57.83 16.26 -3.90
CA LEU A 957 58.96 15.61 -3.23
C LEU A 957 59.80 14.72 -4.16
N LYS A 958 59.42 14.59 -5.44
CA LYS A 958 60.08 13.77 -6.47
C LYS A 958 60.16 12.28 -6.10
N LEU A 959 59.07 11.73 -5.55
CA LEU A 959 58.99 10.36 -5.05
C LEU A 959 58.12 9.44 -5.91
N GLU A 960 57.77 9.83 -7.14
CA GLU A 960 56.81 9.12 -8.00
C GLU A 960 57.22 7.67 -8.32
N ASN A 961 58.51 7.34 -8.23
CA ASN A 961 59.05 6.00 -8.48
C ASN A 961 59.22 5.14 -7.21
N ASN A 962 58.89 5.69 -6.03
CA ASN A 962 59.13 5.04 -4.74
C ASN A 962 57.93 5.10 -3.79
N VAL A 963 57.04 6.08 -3.95
CA VAL A 963 55.76 6.16 -3.23
C VAL A 963 54.64 5.88 -4.23
N PHE A 964 54.03 4.72 -4.10
CA PHE A 964 52.97 4.25 -4.96
C PHE A 964 51.62 4.44 -4.29
N TYR A 965 50.71 5.10 -5.00
CA TYR A 965 49.31 5.18 -4.65
C TYR A 965 48.53 4.30 -5.62
N LEU A 966 47.96 3.20 -5.11
CA LEU A 966 47.30 2.19 -5.96
C LEU A 966 45.77 2.26 -5.87
N GLY A 967 45.23 3.23 -5.13
CA GLY A 967 43.80 3.39 -4.92
C GLY A 967 43.18 2.28 -4.07
N GLN A 968 41.87 2.15 -4.18
CA GLN A 968 41.12 1.08 -3.53
C GLN A 968 41.22 -0.20 -4.36
N VAL A 969 41.64 -1.30 -3.73
CA VAL A 969 41.77 -2.62 -4.34
C VAL A 969 40.72 -3.59 -3.77
N SER A 970 40.32 -4.58 -4.57
CA SER A 970 39.33 -5.59 -4.18
C SER A 970 39.85 -6.53 -3.09
N ASN A 971 41.12 -6.92 -3.17
CA ASN A 971 41.82 -7.75 -2.20
C ASN A 971 43.08 -7.04 -1.68
N PRO A 972 43.04 -6.39 -0.50
CA PRO A 972 44.21 -5.76 0.11
C PRO A 972 45.16 -6.76 0.77
N TYR A 973 44.72 -7.98 1.06
CA TYR A 973 45.49 -8.97 1.82
C TYR A 973 46.69 -9.51 1.04
N SER A 974 46.58 -9.67 -0.28
CA SER A 974 47.71 -10.08 -1.13
C SER A 974 48.83 -9.03 -1.16
N TYR A 975 48.48 -7.74 -1.20
CA TYR A 975 49.43 -6.63 -1.12
C TYR A 975 50.08 -6.54 0.28
N LEU A 976 49.28 -6.68 1.34
CA LEU A 976 49.79 -6.73 2.71
C LEU A 976 50.74 -7.92 2.89
N ASN A 977 50.40 -9.08 2.32
CA ASN A 977 51.23 -10.27 2.38
C ASN A 977 52.55 -10.12 1.59
N ALA A 978 52.54 -9.42 0.45
CA ALA A 978 53.72 -9.16 -0.34
C ALA A 978 54.65 -8.08 0.27
N SER A 979 54.15 -7.28 1.20
CA SER A 979 54.93 -6.22 1.87
C SER A 979 55.83 -6.74 2.99
N ASP A 980 56.86 -5.97 3.33
CA ASP A 980 57.81 -6.27 4.40
C ASP A 980 57.37 -5.71 5.77
N CYS A 981 56.65 -4.58 5.79
CA CYS A 981 56.19 -3.94 7.02
C CYS A 981 54.93 -3.12 6.82
N PHE A 982 53.94 -3.33 7.68
CA PHE A 982 52.73 -2.52 7.76
C PHE A 982 52.98 -1.25 8.58
N ILE A 983 52.46 -0.11 8.13
CA ILE A 983 52.56 1.16 8.85
C ILE A 983 51.17 1.78 9.02
N LEU A 984 50.85 2.17 10.26
CA LEU A 984 49.64 2.93 10.59
C LEU A 984 50.00 4.26 11.28
N PRO A 985 50.07 5.38 10.53
CA PRO A 985 50.55 6.67 11.04
C PRO A 985 49.42 7.53 11.64
N SER A 986 48.30 6.95 12.03
CA SER A 986 47.08 7.70 12.34
C SER A 986 47.21 8.62 13.55
N ASP A 987 46.52 9.75 13.52
CA ASP A 987 46.45 10.69 14.64
C ASP A 987 45.34 10.30 15.63
N HIS A 988 44.32 9.59 15.13
CA HIS A 988 43.18 9.15 15.93
C HIS A 988 42.54 7.88 15.35
N GLU A 989 42.28 6.88 16.20
CA GLU A 989 41.65 5.60 15.88
C GLU A 989 40.94 5.03 17.12
N GLY A 990 39.89 4.23 16.93
CA GLY A 990 39.27 3.46 18.00
C GLY A 990 39.84 2.06 18.19
N GLN A 991 39.62 1.15 17.25
CA GLN A 991 40.35 -0.14 17.15
C GLN A 991 40.65 -0.41 15.67
N PRO A 992 41.89 -0.19 15.21
CA PRO A 992 42.22 -0.35 13.80
C PRO A 992 42.15 -1.82 13.36
N MET A 993 41.17 -2.15 12.51
CA MET A 993 41.03 -3.49 11.94
C MET A 993 42.28 -3.91 11.15
N THR A 994 42.92 -2.97 10.45
CA THR A 994 44.12 -3.25 9.63
C THR A 994 45.34 -3.66 10.45
N LEU A 995 45.43 -3.26 11.72
CA LEU A 995 46.47 -3.78 12.62
C LEU A 995 46.23 -5.25 12.96
N LEU A 996 44.97 -5.64 13.22
CA LEU A 996 44.61 -7.04 13.46
C LEU A 996 44.85 -7.89 12.21
N GLU A 997 44.52 -7.39 11.02
CA GLU A 997 44.81 -8.04 9.74
C GLU A 997 46.33 -8.26 9.54
N ALA A 998 47.16 -7.25 9.85
CA ALA A 998 48.61 -7.37 9.79
C ALA A 998 49.16 -8.37 10.82
N LEU A 999 48.58 -8.42 12.03
CA LEU A 999 48.94 -9.41 13.05
C LEU A 999 48.61 -10.85 12.60
N ILE A 1000 47.44 -11.07 11.99
CA ILE A 1000 47.03 -12.37 11.43
C ILE A 1000 48.01 -12.84 10.34
N LEU A 1001 48.44 -11.92 9.47
CA LEU A 1001 49.44 -12.19 8.43
C LEU A 1001 50.90 -12.18 8.92
N LYS A 1002 51.11 -12.05 10.24
CA LYS A 1002 52.41 -12.05 10.91
C LYS A 1002 53.38 -11.03 10.31
N LYS A 1003 52.86 -9.84 9.97
CA LYS A 1003 53.67 -8.75 9.42
C LYS A 1003 54.27 -7.89 10.52
N PRO A 1004 55.52 -7.43 10.36
CA PRO A 1004 56.07 -6.34 11.15
C PRO A 1004 55.15 -5.11 11.07
N ILE A 1005 54.94 -4.45 12.21
CA ILE A 1005 54.00 -3.32 12.33
C ILE A 1005 54.72 -2.11 12.94
N ILE A 1006 54.55 -0.94 12.34
CA ILE A 1006 54.88 0.36 12.94
C ILE A 1006 53.59 1.16 13.07
N ALA A 1007 53.24 1.59 14.27
CA ALA A 1007 52.03 2.37 14.50
C ALA A 1007 52.30 3.54 15.44
N THR A 1008 51.65 4.67 15.22
CA THR A 1008 51.75 5.83 16.11
C THR A 1008 51.13 5.53 17.48
N ASP A 1009 51.69 6.12 18.54
CA ASP A 1009 51.32 5.82 19.91
C ASP A 1009 50.05 6.59 20.34
N ILE A 1010 48.90 6.09 19.91
CA ILE A 1010 47.56 6.62 20.17
C ILE A 1010 46.68 5.56 20.87
N VAL A 1011 45.56 6.00 21.46
CA VAL A 1011 44.65 5.14 22.25
C VAL A 1011 44.23 3.88 21.47
N GLY A 1012 43.79 4.03 20.22
CA GLY A 1012 43.34 2.89 19.43
C GLY A 1012 44.45 1.93 19.04
N ASN A 1013 45.63 2.42 18.69
CA ASN A 1013 46.77 1.57 18.34
C ASN A 1013 47.29 0.81 19.56
N ARG A 1014 47.36 1.45 20.75
CA ARG A 1014 47.65 0.77 22.01
C ARG A 1014 46.67 -0.35 22.28
N SER A 1015 45.38 -0.16 22.03
CA SER A 1015 44.38 -1.21 22.27
C SER A 1015 44.61 -2.50 21.47
N VAL A 1016 45.32 -2.42 20.34
CA VAL A 1016 45.69 -3.58 19.53
C VAL A 1016 47.10 -4.07 19.86
N LEU A 1017 48.09 -3.18 19.97
CA LEU A 1017 49.50 -3.58 20.07
C LEU A 1017 50.05 -3.66 21.50
N GLU A 1018 49.36 -3.11 22.49
CA GLU A 1018 49.74 -3.24 23.90
C GLU A 1018 49.69 -4.72 24.29
N ASN A 1019 50.87 -5.29 24.53
CA ASN A 1019 51.09 -6.73 24.75
C ASN A 1019 51.00 -7.65 23.52
N ARG A 1020 51.02 -7.11 22.30
CA ARG A 1020 51.10 -7.87 21.05
C ARG A 1020 52.32 -7.43 20.22
N PRO A 1021 52.68 -8.14 19.13
CA PRO A 1021 53.78 -7.74 18.25
C PRO A 1021 53.52 -6.39 17.57
N GLY A 1022 54.56 -5.57 17.42
CA GLY A 1022 54.46 -4.25 16.79
C GLY A 1022 55.23 -3.16 17.53
N LEU A 1023 55.64 -2.13 16.80
CA LEU A 1023 56.35 -0.97 17.34
C LEU A 1023 55.40 0.22 17.46
N LEU A 1024 55.13 0.65 18.69
CA LEU A 1024 54.47 1.93 18.97
C LEU A 1024 55.51 3.05 18.96
N VAL A 1025 55.34 4.02 18.07
CA VAL A 1025 56.24 5.17 17.91
C VAL A 1025 55.57 6.46 18.31
N GLU A 1026 56.35 7.48 18.69
CA GLU A 1026 55.83 8.82 18.96
C GLU A 1026 54.91 9.30 17.81
N ASN A 1027 53.77 9.90 18.14
CA ASN A 1027 52.82 10.43 17.15
C ASN A 1027 53.33 11.71 16.47
N SER A 1028 54.43 11.61 15.74
CA SER A 1028 55.11 12.70 15.02
C SER A 1028 55.82 12.18 13.77
N GLU A 1029 56.16 13.07 12.83
CA GLU A 1029 56.95 12.70 11.64
C GLU A 1029 58.27 12.04 12.01
N GLU A 1030 58.90 12.51 13.10
CA GLU A 1030 60.17 11.99 13.57
C GLU A 1030 60.03 10.60 14.23
N GLY A 1031 58.94 10.35 14.96
CA GLY A 1031 58.63 9.03 15.49
C GLY A 1031 58.42 7.98 14.40
N VAL A 1032 57.61 8.30 13.38
CA VAL A 1032 57.38 7.42 12.22
C VAL A 1032 58.68 7.16 11.45
N TYR A 1033 59.50 8.19 11.24
CA TYR A 1033 60.82 8.05 10.62
C TYR A 1033 61.72 7.08 11.39
N LYS A 1034 61.87 7.25 12.70
CA LYS A 1034 62.69 6.37 13.54
C LYS A 1034 62.19 4.93 13.51
N GLY A 1035 60.88 4.70 13.58
CA GLY A 1035 60.31 3.35 13.48
C GLY A 1035 60.66 2.66 12.16
N MET A 1036 60.60 3.38 11.03
CA MET A 1036 61.00 2.84 9.73
C MET A 1036 62.49 2.50 9.69
N ILE A 1037 63.35 3.35 10.28
CA ILE A 1037 64.79 3.11 10.38
C ILE A 1037 65.08 1.87 11.24
N ASP A 1038 64.45 1.77 12.41
CA ASP A 1038 64.60 0.62 13.31
C ASP A 1038 64.22 -0.70 12.62
N PHE A 1039 63.14 -0.70 11.83
CA PHE A 1039 62.77 -1.85 11.01
C PHE A 1039 63.79 -2.16 9.91
N ILE A 1040 64.31 -1.15 9.22
CA ILE A 1040 65.30 -1.35 8.14
C ILE A 1040 66.59 -1.93 8.71
N GLU A 1041 67.08 -1.37 9.82
CA GLU A 1041 68.36 -1.71 10.48
C GLU A 1041 68.27 -3.00 11.34
N GLY A 1042 67.07 -3.58 11.51
CA GLY A 1042 66.89 -4.84 12.24
C GLY A 1042 66.79 -4.67 13.75
N ASN A 1043 66.54 -3.45 14.24
CA ASN A 1043 66.30 -3.13 15.65
C ASN A 1043 64.83 -3.39 16.08
N TYR A 1044 64.06 -4.09 15.24
CA TYR A 1044 62.67 -4.46 15.50
C TYR A 1044 62.61 -5.77 16.32
N LYS A 1045 61.99 -5.71 17.50
CA LYS A 1045 61.89 -6.85 18.43
C LYS A 1045 60.58 -7.60 18.24
N GLU A 1046 60.64 -8.80 17.65
CA GLU A 1046 59.54 -9.76 17.62
C GLU A 1046 59.53 -10.63 18.89
N GLU A 1047 59.19 -10.04 20.03
CA GLU A 1047 59.23 -10.77 21.32
C GLU A 1047 57.91 -11.48 21.68
N LYS A 1048 56.84 -11.31 20.89
CA LYS A 1048 55.50 -11.83 21.21
C LYS A 1048 54.89 -12.59 20.03
N LEU A 1049 54.04 -13.58 20.30
CA LEU A 1049 53.20 -14.24 19.29
C LEU A 1049 51.77 -13.72 19.43
N PHE A 1050 51.07 -13.56 18.31
CA PHE A 1050 49.64 -13.30 18.30
C PHE A 1050 48.92 -14.61 17.97
N ASP A 1051 48.02 -15.05 18.84
CA ASP A 1051 47.11 -16.16 18.59
C ASP A 1051 45.77 -15.59 18.10
N GLU A 1052 45.56 -15.62 16.79
CA GLU A 1052 44.37 -15.10 16.16
C GLU A 1052 43.10 -15.86 16.55
N GLN A 1053 43.20 -17.18 16.79
CA GLN A 1053 42.06 -18.02 17.16
C GLN A 1053 41.62 -17.73 18.59
N GLU A 1054 42.58 -17.65 19.51
CA GLU A 1054 42.32 -17.25 20.90
C GLU A 1054 41.72 -15.84 20.97
N TYR A 1055 42.23 -14.90 20.17
CA TYR A 1055 41.70 -13.54 20.10
C TYR A 1055 40.21 -13.53 19.70
N ASN A 1056 39.86 -14.19 18.60
CA ASN A 1056 38.47 -14.27 18.14
C ASN A 1056 37.57 -15.00 19.14
N HIS A 1057 38.05 -16.09 19.75
CA HIS A 1057 37.31 -16.82 20.77
C HIS A 1057 36.98 -15.92 21.97
N ASN A 1058 37.96 -15.14 22.44
CA ASN A 1058 37.76 -14.20 23.55
C ASN A 1058 36.80 -13.06 23.18
N ALA A 1059 36.93 -12.48 21.98
CA ALA A 1059 36.05 -11.43 21.49
C ALA A 1059 34.59 -11.91 21.38
N LEU A 1060 34.36 -13.12 20.84
CA LEU A 1060 33.02 -13.73 20.79
C LEU A 1060 32.47 -14.04 22.19
N ASN A 1061 33.28 -14.57 23.11
CA ASN A 1061 32.85 -14.81 24.49
C ASN A 1061 32.47 -13.51 25.20
N MET A 1062 33.16 -12.40 24.90
CA MET A 1062 32.77 -11.08 25.39
C MET A 1062 31.45 -10.62 24.80
N PHE A 1063 31.21 -10.84 23.50
CA PHE A 1063 29.93 -10.54 22.88
C PHE A 1063 28.80 -11.32 23.57
N TYR A 1064 28.93 -12.64 23.71
CA TYR A 1064 27.91 -13.48 24.35
C TYR A 1064 27.73 -13.20 25.84
N GLY A 1065 28.81 -13.00 26.58
CA GLY A 1065 28.75 -12.89 28.04
C GLY A 1065 28.59 -11.46 28.58
N LYS A 1066 28.96 -10.45 27.78
CA LYS A 1066 28.88 -9.04 28.20
C LYS A 1066 27.89 -8.23 27.39
N VAL A 1067 27.68 -8.50 26.10
CA VAL A 1067 26.81 -7.69 25.23
C VAL A 1067 25.39 -8.24 25.19
N LEU A 1068 25.23 -9.52 24.84
CA LEU A 1068 23.97 -10.24 25.05
C LEU A 1068 23.66 -10.34 26.55
#